data_AF-A0A7V1AIS2-F1
#
_entry.id   AF-A0A7V1AIS2-F1
#
_cell.length_a   1.000
_cell.length_b   1.000
_cell.length_c   1.000
_cell.angle_alpha   90.00
_cell.angle_beta   90.00
_cell.angle_gamma   90.00
#
_symmetry.space_group_name_H-M   'P 1'
#
loop_
_entity.id
_entity.type
_entity.pdbx_description
1 polymer ?
#
loop_
_entity_poly.entity_id
_entity_poly.type
_entity_poly.pdbx_seq_one_letter_code
_entity_poly.pdbx_strand_id
1 'polypeptide(L)'
;MKIIAQNYSNGNLEMLEIPMITSRSGLLVETTASLVSVGTEKAMIDVAKKSLIGKALARPDWVRQVIDKVKTEGLMEAWRQSKARLDMPVPLGYSCAGIVREVNNTEDDFRVGDSVACSGSGYASHAEWNVVPPNLCVKIPDNVSFEDASYVALGGIAMEAVRLAEPEFGHKIGVIGLGLLGQLAVQILRTAGCHVVGIDISAQKCELALKHGAEAVAVTGKDDPVAIANDFSGHAGLDAVIILASVDSDEPLIQAAGMCRERGKIIAGGLIGLNIPRQAFFEKELYFAVSKAWGPGMFDPDYEERGFKYPIAYARWTAQRNMDEFLRMLSLGRISLSDITTHRFSFEKALDAYRLILSGKEPAIGVVLHYPEHDNRPEVADERMTRILQTGPVKQQAKISGVSAGLIGAGLFARGTLLPALKKVSGITLTGVASSRGLSGKNLADSYKFRYATTDYRELLKDDNINMVFILTRHNSHKKFVCEALKAGKAVFVEKPLCINKDELKEIIDTYLSLVTNDSTPFLMVGFNRRFAPATRQCIEFIGQAKKSSVVQIRCNAGYIPAESWVHKKDEGGGRIIGEVCHFVDLAQAITGGTPAKVFASCTESSQGVRDNLTISMKMDNGAAVAITYASNGDKSFQREEVQVFAGGAVCVINNFKSVDFISSGKQRVKKSLEVDRGHIGEIKATCDALKNGNPSPIDFKSLIATTLATFAIEESITTGEAVEVKTELF
;
A
#
# COMPACT_ATOMS: atom_id res chain seq x y z
N MET A 1 -0.97 -20.67 6.55
CA MET A 1 -0.55 -20.83 5.14
C MET A 1 0.90 -20.40 5.01
N LYS A 2 1.62 -20.96 4.05
CA LYS A 2 3.02 -20.65 3.75
C LYS A 2 3.13 -19.67 2.57
N ILE A 3 4.11 -18.78 2.63
CA ILE A 3 4.43 -17.79 1.60
C ILE A 3 5.94 -17.59 1.49
N ILE A 4 6.45 -17.33 0.30
CA ILE A 4 7.83 -16.88 0.09
C ILE A 4 7.89 -15.37 0.17
N ALA A 5 8.75 -14.85 1.04
CA ALA A 5 8.97 -13.42 1.18
C ALA A 5 10.45 -13.08 1.26
N GLN A 6 10.77 -11.89 0.75
CA GLN A 6 12.09 -11.29 0.82
C GLN A 6 12.09 -10.23 1.93
N ASN A 7 12.99 -10.37 2.89
CA ASN A 7 13.22 -9.34 3.90
C ASN A 7 14.25 -8.33 3.36
N TYR A 8 13.84 -7.05 3.26
CA TYR A 8 14.68 -5.99 2.72
C TYR A 8 15.69 -5.44 3.73
N SER A 9 15.54 -5.69 5.03
CA SER A 9 16.49 -5.20 6.02
C SER A 9 17.76 -6.06 6.07
N ASN A 10 17.61 -7.38 5.98
CA ASN A 10 18.73 -8.33 6.03
C ASN A 10 19.07 -8.98 4.66
N GLY A 11 18.22 -8.84 3.64
CA GLY A 11 18.44 -9.45 2.32
C GLY A 11 18.15 -10.95 2.27
N ASN A 12 17.54 -11.54 3.31
CA ASN A 12 17.22 -12.96 3.34
C ASN A 12 15.89 -13.28 2.67
N LEU A 13 15.90 -14.38 1.92
CA LEU A 13 14.73 -15.04 1.37
C LEU A 13 14.23 -16.09 2.38
N GLU A 14 12.96 -16.01 2.77
CA GLU A 14 12.39 -16.85 3.81
C GLU A 14 11.05 -17.44 3.37
N MET A 15 10.79 -18.68 3.78
CA MET A 15 9.46 -19.28 3.74
C MET A 15 8.78 -19.02 5.08
N LEU A 16 7.75 -18.20 5.07
CA LEU A 16 7.06 -17.76 6.27
C LEU A 16 5.72 -18.48 6.41
N GLU A 17 5.42 -18.95 7.61
CA GLU A 17 4.07 -19.35 7.98
C GLU A 17 3.30 -18.13 8.49
N ILE A 18 2.19 -17.81 7.81
CA ILE A 18 1.32 -16.67 8.10
C ILE A 18 -0.13 -17.14 8.35
N PRO A 19 -0.95 -16.36 9.08
CA PRO A 19 -2.34 -16.73 9.32
C PRO A 19 -3.09 -16.86 7.99
N MET A 20 -4.09 -17.74 7.96
CA MET A 20 -4.91 -17.95 6.77
C MET A 20 -5.56 -16.63 6.35
N ILE A 21 -5.39 -16.25 5.09
CA ILE A 21 -6.04 -15.05 4.54
C ILE A 21 -7.51 -15.34 4.27
N THR A 22 -8.37 -14.35 4.47
CA THR A 22 -9.80 -14.41 4.15
C THR A 22 -10.08 -13.40 3.06
N SER A 23 -10.94 -13.74 2.10
CA SER A 23 -11.33 -12.76 1.09
C SER A 23 -12.33 -11.79 1.71
N ARG A 24 -11.99 -10.50 1.81
CA ARG A 24 -12.97 -9.42 2.07
C ARG A 24 -13.43 -8.75 0.78
N SER A 25 -12.60 -8.83 -0.25
CA SER A 25 -12.77 -8.25 -1.57
C SER A 25 -11.88 -9.04 -2.54
N GLY A 26 -12.45 -9.55 -3.64
CA GLY A 26 -11.76 -10.38 -4.62
C GLY A 26 -11.99 -11.88 -4.44
N LEU A 27 -11.15 -12.68 -5.08
CA LEU A 27 -11.24 -14.14 -5.11
C LEU A 27 -10.18 -14.74 -4.17
N LEU A 28 -10.59 -15.62 -3.26
CA LEU A 28 -9.64 -16.49 -2.55
C LEU A 28 -9.30 -17.65 -3.47
N VAL A 29 -8.05 -17.67 -3.94
CA VAL A 29 -7.53 -18.70 -4.86
C VAL A 29 -6.58 -19.60 -4.09
N GLU A 30 -6.87 -20.89 -4.10
CA GLU A 30 -5.95 -21.94 -3.67
C GLU A 30 -4.95 -22.20 -4.79
N THR A 31 -3.67 -21.92 -4.55
CA THR A 31 -2.65 -22.02 -5.59
C THR A 31 -2.28 -23.47 -5.85
N THR A 32 -2.31 -23.87 -7.12
CA THR A 32 -1.86 -25.20 -7.59
C THR A 32 -0.49 -25.13 -8.26
N ALA A 33 -0.22 -24.03 -8.98
CA ALA A 33 1.07 -23.78 -9.62
C ALA A 33 1.40 -22.28 -9.61
N SER A 34 2.69 -21.95 -9.53
CA SER A 34 3.15 -20.56 -9.69
C SER A 34 4.48 -20.50 -10.42
N LEU A 35 4.69 -19.46 -11.21
CA LEU A 35 5.88 -19.32 -12.05
C LEU A 35 6.85 -18.30 -11.46
N VAL A 36 8.10 -18.73 -11.24
CA VAL A 36 9.18 -17.84 -10.81
C VAL A 36 9.76 -17.13 -12.02
N SER A 37 9.72 -15.79 -12.00
CA SER A 37 10.35 -14.97 -13.02
C SER A 37 11.80 -14.72 -12.67
N VAL A 38 12.70 -15.54 -13.25
CA VAL A 38 14.14 -15.49 -12.97
C VAL A 38 14.72 -14.08 -13.09
N GLY A 39 14.36 -13.32 -14.12
CA GLY A 39 14.89 -11.97 -14.35
C GLY A 39 14.42 -10.97 -13.29
N THR A 40 13.11 -10.82 -13.15
CA THR A 40 12.49 -9.82 -12.27
C THR A 40 12.77 -10.11 -10.80
N GLU A 41 12.66 -11.36 -10.37
CA GLU A 41 12.82 -11.73 -8.97
C GLU A 41 14.28 -11.72 -8.55
N LYS A 42 15.21 -12.11 -9.42
CA LYS A 42 16.64 -11.90 -9.18
C LYS A 42 16.97 -10.43 -8.97
N ALA A 43 16.45 -9.54 -9.82
CA ALA A 43 16.66 -8.09 -9.66
C ALA A 43 16.13 -7.58 -8.30
N MET A 44 14.96 -8.05 -7.85
CA MET A 44 14.42 -7.71 -6.52
C MET A 44 15.33 -8.21 -5.38
N ILE A 45 15.81 -9.46 -5.48
CA ILE A 45 16.71 -10.06 -4.48
C ILE A 45 18.06 -9.34 -4.44
N ASP A 46 18.63 -9.01 -5.60
CA ASP A 46 19.92 -8.32 -5.70
C ASP A 46 19.85 -6.92 -5.06
N VAL A 47 18.74 -6.19 -5.28
CA VAL A 47 18.49 -4.92 -4.58
C VAL A 47 18.36 -5.12 -3.06
N ALA A 48 17.68 -6.18 -2.62
CA ALA A 48 17.52 -6.48 -1.19
C ALA A 48 18.86 -6.84 -0.50
N LYS A 49 19.82 -7.43 -1.22
CA LYS A 49 21.16 -7.77 -0.72
C LYS A 49 22.14 -6.59 -0.67
N LYS A 50 21.87 -5.48 -1.36
CA LYS A 50 22.74 -4.29 -1.33
C LYS A 50 22.82 -3.69 0.09
N SER A 51 23.95 -3.06 0.40
CA SER A 51 24.12 -2.24 1.61
C SER A 51 23.11 -1.09 1.64
N LEU A 52 22.91 -0.42 2.79
CA LEU A 52 22.02 0.75 2.86
C LEU A 52 22.39 1.83 1.83
N ILE A 53 23.69 2.05 1.61
CA ILE A 53 24.19 2.98 0.58
C ILE A 53 23.87 2.46 -0.82
N GLY A 54 24.07 1.16 -1.08
CA GLY A 54 23.72 0.55 -2.37
C GLY A 54 22.21 0.59 -2.66
N LYS A 55 21.36 0.44 -1.64
CA LYS A 55 19.90 0.60 -1.73
C LYS A 55 19.51 2.04 -2.01
N ALA A 56 20.16 2.99 -1.33
CA ALA A 56 19.97 4.43 -1.55
C ALA A 56 20.32 4.83 -2.99
N LEU A 57 21.44 4.34 -3.52
CA LEU A 57 21.84 4.58 -4.91
C LEU A 57 20.88 3.94 -5.93
N ALA A 58 20.35 2.76 -5.63
CA ALA A 58 19.38 2.08 -6.49
C ALA A 58 17.98 2.73 -6.47
N ARG A 59 17.67 3.50 -5.42
CA ARG A 59 16.36 4.16 -5.20
C ARG A 59 16.54 5.63 -4.79
N PRO A 60 17.06 6.49 -5.69
CA PRO A 60 17.29 7.90 -5.40
C PRO A 60 15.99 8.65 -5.06
N ASP A 61 14.85 8.17 -5.57
CA ASP A 61 13.50 8.63 -5.23
C ASP A 61 13.19 8.45 -3.73
N TRP A 62 13.53 7.28 -3.16
CA TRP A 62 13.35 7.02 -1.74
C TRP A 62 14.28 7.86 -0.88
N VAL A 63 15.52 8.07 -1.32
CA VAL A 63 16.48 8.93 -0.61
C VAL A 63 15.96 10.36 -0.50
N ARG A 64 15.43 10.92 -1.60
CA ARG A 64 14.83 12.26 -1.59
C ARG A 64 13.67 12.34 -0.59
N GLN A 65 12.79 11.34 -0.55
CA GLN A 65 11.70 11.27 0.43
C GLN A 65 12.21 11.23 1.88
N VAL A 66 13.31 10.51 2.16
CA VAL A 66 13.92 10.48 3.49
C VAL A 66 14.50 11.85 3.85
N ILE A 67 15.25 12.49 2.94
CA ILE A 67 15.82 13.83 3.18
C ILE A 67 14.73 14.86 3.48
N ASP A 68 13.65 14.85 2.71
CA ASP A 68 12.51 15.76 2.93
C ASP A 68 11.85 15.50 4.29
N LYS A 69 11.76 14.24 4.71
CA LYS A 69 11.27 13.88 6.05
C LYS A 69 12.22 14.32 7.17
N VAL A 70 13.54 14.19 6.99
CA VAL A 70 14.53 14.65 7.97
C VAL A 70 14.38 16.16 8.22
N LYS A 71 14.16 16.95 7.16
CA LYS A 71 13.97 18.40 7.26
C LYS A 71 12.68 18.79 8.00
N THR A 72 11.61 18.03 7.80
CA THR A 72 10.26 18.34 8.31
C THR A 72 9.96 17.77 9.70
N GLU A 73 10.37 16.53 9.95
CA GLU A 73 10.00 15.74 11.13
C GLU A 73 11.21 15.41 12.02
N GLY A 74 12.43 15.72 11.57
CA GLY A 74 13.67 15.44 12.27
C GLY A 74 14.29 14.09 11.90
N LEU A 75 15.61 13.96 12.16
CA LEU A 75 16.41 12.81 11.75
C LEU A 75 15.90 11.48 12.32
N MET A 76 15.56 11.45 13.60
CA MET A 76 15.14 10.22 14.28
C MET A 76 13.80 9.68 13.76
N GLU A 77 12.83 10.56 13.49
CA GLU A 77 11.51 10.16 13.01
C GLU A 77 11.58 9.66 11.56
N ALA A 78 12.31 10.38 10.70
CA ALA A 78 12.58 9.95 9.34
C ALA A 78 13.29 8.60 9.28
N TRP A 79 14.29 8.38 10.15
CA TRP A 79 14.99 7.11 10.28
C TRP A 79 14.04 5.99 10.74
N ARG A 80 13.22 6.23 11.76
CA ARG A 80 12.26 5.24 12.31
C ARG A 80 11.27 4.77 11.26
N GLN A 81 10.67 5.70 10.50
CA GLN A 81 9.72 5.36 9.43
C GLN A 81 10.40 4.65 8.25
N SER A 82 11.61 5.07 7.88
CA SER A 82 12.39 4.42 6.82
C SER A 82 12.76 2.99 7.19
N LYS A 83 13.19 2.79 8.44
CA LYS A 83 13.48 1.48 8.99
C LYS A 83 12.23 0.59 9.01
N ALA A 84 11.09 1.12 9.48
CA ALA A 84 9.82 0.37 9.49
C ALA A 84 9.36 -0.08 8.09
N ARG A 85 9.70 0.66 7.04
CA ARG A 85 9.44 0.29 5.64
C ARG A 85 10.40 -0.80 5.14
N LEU A 86 11.68 -0.73 5.53
CA LEU A 86 12.69 -1.73 5.16
C LEU A 86 12.51 -3.06 5.90
N ASP A 87 12.00 -3.03 7.13
CA ASP A 87 11.72 -4.22 7.95
C ASP A 87 10.47 -4.99 7.49
N MET A 88 9.73 -4.48 6.49
CA MET A 88 8.55 -5.15 5.95
C MET A 88 8.97 -6.22 4.93
N PRO A 89 8.64 -7.51 5.16
CA PRO A 89 8.87 -8.54 4.17
C PRO A 89 8.00 -8.28 2.95
N VAL A 90 8.60 -8.41 1.76
CA VAL A 90 7.92 -8.26 0.48
C VAL A 90 7.65 -9.65 -0.07
N PRO A 91 6.39 -10.03 -0.34
CA PRO A 91 6.10 -11.34 -0.92
C PRO A 91 6.69 -11.42 -2.34
N LEU A 92 7.22 -12.59 -2.71
CA LEU A 92 7.67 -12.85 -4.07
C LEU A 92 6.57 -13.48 -4.91
N GLY A 93 6.75 -13.47 -6.23
CA GLY A 93 5.78 -13.95 -7.20
C GLY A 93 4.71 -12.93 -7.58
N TYR A 94 4.25 -13.05 -8.82
CA TYR A 94 3.20 -12.21 -9.40
C TYR A 94 2.40 -12.94 -10.49
N SER A 95 2.53 -14.27 -10.59
CA SER A 95 1.87 -15.11 -11.59
C SER A 95 1.62 -16.50 -11.01
N CYS A 96 0.35 -16.89 -10.88
CA CYS A 96 -0.03 -18.19 -10.36
C CYS A 96 -1.33 -18.70 -10.99
N ALA A 97 -1.63 -19.97 -10.78
CA ALA A 97 -2.84 -20.64 -11.23
C ALA A 97 -3.38 -21.52 -10.11
N GLY A 98 -4.70 -21.63 -10.02
CA GLY A 98 -5.34 -22.31 -8.91
C GLY A 98 -6.87 -22.36 -9.00
N ILE A 99 -7.49 -22.77 -7.90
CA ILE A 99 -8.94 -22.98 -7.81
C ILE A 99 -9.55 -21.91 -6.91
N VAL A 100 -10.65 -21.30 -7.36
CA VAL A 100 -11.42 -20.34 -6.55
C VAL A 100 -12.12 -21.08 -5.41
N ARG A 101 -11.86 -20.66 -4.16
CA ARG A 101 -12.49 -21.22 -2.95
C ARG A 101 -13.47 -20.28 -2.27
N GLU A 102 -13.29 -18.96 -2.42
CA GLU A 102 -14.26 -17.96 -1.99
C GLU A 102 -14.36 -16.85 -3.03
N VAL A 103 -15.57 -16.33 -3.25
CA VAL A 103 -15.86 -15.21 -4.14
C VAL A 103 -16.46 -14.08 -3.30
N ASN A 104 -15.76 -12.94 -3.23
CA ASN A 104 -16.27 -11.73 -2.59
C ASN A 104 -16.01 -10.53 -3.50
N ASN A 105 -16.61 -10.53 -4.68
CA ASN A 105 -16.61 -9.41 -5.62
C ASN A 105 -18.06 -8.98 -5.92
N THR A 106 -18.22 -7.86 -6.61
CA THR A 106 -19.54 -7.32 -6.97
C THR A 106 -20.06 -7.84 -8.32
N GLU A 107 -19.26 -8.61 -9.06
CA GLU A 107 -19.56 -9.07 -10.42
C GLU A 107 -19.59 -10.60 -10.50
N ASP A 108 -20.56 -11.16 -11.22
CA ASP A 108 -20.81 -12.61 -11.34
C ASP A 108 -19.86 -13.36 -12.30
N ASP A 109 -18.68 -12.81 -12.59
CA ASP A 109 -17.71 -13.39 -13.53
C ASP A 109 -17.17 -14.75 -13.08
N PHE A 110 -17.02 -14.95 -11.76
CA PHE A 110 -16.33 -16.09 -11.17
C PHE A 110 -17.19 -16.80 -10.13
N ARG A 111 -17.00 -18.11 -10.01
CA ARG A 111 -17.69 -18.97 -9.05
C ARG A 111 -16.70 -19.80 -8.27
N VAL A 112 -17.10 -20.21 -7.06
CA VAL A 112 -16.35 -21.21 -6.30
C VAL A 112 -16.22 -22.48 -7.14
N GLY A 113 -15.00 -23.02 -7.22
CA GLY A 113 -14.64 -24.16 -8.06
C GLY A 113 -14.06 -23.78 -9.43
N ASP A 114 -14.17 -22.52 -9.88
CA ASP A 114 -13.55 -22.11 -11.15
C ASP A 114 -12.03 -22.27 -11.10
N SER A 115 -11.45 -22.81 -12.16
CA SER A 115 -10.01 -22.83 -12.39
C SER A 115 -9.58 -21.49 -12.96
N VAL A 116 -8.66 -20.79 -12.28
CA VAL A 116 -8.27 -19.42 -12.62
C VAL A 116 -6.75 -19.24 -12.67
N ALA A 117 -6.29 -18.45 -13.63
CA ALA A 117 -4.94 -17.92 -13.68
C ALA A 117 -4.95 -16.47 -13.18
N CYS A 118 -3.94 -16.10 -12.41
CA CYS A 118 -3.89 -14.86 -11.65
C CYS A 118 -2.58 -14.10 -11.90
N SER A 119 -2.66 -12.77 -11.90
CA SER A 119 -1.49 -11.89 -11.94
C SER A 119 -1.49 -10.85 -10.82
N GLY A 120 -0.38 -10.12 -10.69
CA GLY A 120 -0.27 -8.95 -9.81
C GLY A 120 0.76 -9.12 -8.70
N SER A 121 1.72 -8.19 -8.63
CA SER A 121 2.70 -8.16 -7.55
C SER A 121 2.01 -7.86 -6.22
N GLY A 122 2.16 -8.77 -5.25
CA GLY A 122 1.48 -8.69 -3.96
C GLY A 122 0.03 -9.21 -3.96
N TYR A 123 -0.45 -9.71 -5.10
CA TYR A 123 -1.74 -10.40 -5.23
C TYR A 123 -1.55 -11.88 -5.58
N ALA A 124 -0.84 -12.19 -6.68
CA ALA A 124 -0.56 -13.53 -7.18
C ALA A 124 0.83 -14.01 -6.75
N SER A 125 1.07 -14.07 -5.45
CA SER A 125 2.38 -14.40 -4.85
C SER A 125 2.65 -15.90 -4.80
N HIS A 126 3.91 -16.27 -4.59
CA HIS A 126 4.32 -17.64 -4.27
C HIS A 126 3.86 -18.02 -2.86
N ALA A 127 2.59 -18.37 -2.77
CA ALA A 127 1.88 -18.68 -1.54
C ALA A 127 0.86 -19.79 -1.80
N GLU A 128 0.58 -20.60 -0.79
CA GLU A 128 -0.45 -21.65 -0.88
C GLU A 128 -1.84 -21.07 -1.21
N TRP A 129 -2.08 -19.81 -0.83
CA TRP A 129 -3.36 -19.12 -1.01
C TRP A 129 -3.12 -17.67 -1.38
N ASN A 130 -3.95 -17.12 -2.26
CA ASN A 130 -3.88 -15.73 -2.70
C ASN A 130 -5.28 -15.10 -2.67
N VAL A 131 -5.37 -13.82 -2.29
CA VAL A 131 -6.60 -13.03 -2.49
C VAL A 131 -6.33 -12.09 -3.65
N VAL A 132 -6.99 -12.35 -4.78
CA VAL A 132 -6.71 -11.68 -6.05
C VAL A 132 -7.95 -10.93 -6.51
N PRO A 133 -7.82 -9.64 -6.88
CA PRO A 133 -8.94 -8.91 -7.48
C PRO A 133 -9.40 -9.52 -8.81
N PRO A 134 -10.70 -9.46 -9.13
CA PRO A 134 -11.27 -10.17 -10.28
C PRO A 134 -10.65 -9.75 -11.62
N ASN A 135 -10.32 -8.46 -11.80
CA ASN A 135 -9.69 -7.94 -13.02
C ASN A 135 -8.23 -8.38 -13.21
N LEU A 136 -7.65 -9.06 -12.22
CA LEU A 136 -6.33 -9.69 -12.29
C LEU A 136 -6.44 -11.23 -12.39
N CYS A 137 -7.65 -11.75 -12.58
CA CYS A 137 -7.94 -13.17 -12.78
C CYS A 137 -8.54 -13.41 -14.17
N VAL A 138 -8.27 -14.59 -14.73
CA VAL A 138 -8.90 -15.11 -15.96
C VAL A 138 -9.20 -16.60 -15.79
N LYS A 139 -10.24 -17.11 -16.44
CA LYS A 139 -10.58 -18.55 -16.36
C LYS A 139 -9.62 -19.37 -17.19
N ILE A 140 -9.26 -20.54 -16.67
CA ILE A 140 -8.41 -21.50 -17.36
C ILE A 140 -9.30 -22.37 -18.25
N PRO A 141 -9.02 -22.47 -19.57
CA PRO A 141 -9.71 -23.42 -20.44
C PRO A 141 -9.45 -24.87 -20.00
N ASP A 142 -10.45 -25.76 -20.14
CA ASP A 142 -10.39 -27.15 -19.66
C ASP A 142 -9.18 -27.96 -20.16
N ASN A 143 -8.63 -27.58 -21.32
CA ASN A 143 -7.48 -28.24 -21.94
C ASN A 143 -6.12 -27.60 -21.61
N VAL A 144 -6.08 -26.60 -20.73
CA VAL A 144 -4.83 -25.93 -20.30
C VAL A 144 -4.53 -26.34 -18.87
N SER A 145 -3.30 -26.82 -18.62
CA SER A 145 -2.87 -27.24 -17.29
C SER A 145 -2.67 -26.04 -16.35
N PHE A 146 -2.75 -26.24 -15.03
CA PHE A 146 -2.38 -25.21 -14.06
C PHE A 146 -0.92 -24.77 -14.20
N GLU A 147 -0.02 -25.69 -14.57
CA GLU A 147 1.39 -25.38 -14.85
C GLU A 147 1.51 -24.33 -15.96
N ASP A 148 0.87 -24.59 -17.11
CA ASP A 148 0.93 -23.70 -18.26
C ASP A 148 0.19 -22.39 -17.97
N ALA A 149 -0.97 -22.46 -17.32
CA ALA A 149 -1.73 -21.29 -16.91
C ALA A 149 -0.95 -20.39 -15.95
N SER A 150 0.01 -20.92 -15.17
CA SER A 150 0.83 -20.10 -14.27
C SER A 150 1.72 -19.09 -15.00
N TYR A 151 1.90 -19.22 -16.32
CA TYR A 151 2.63 -18.26 -17.16
C TYR A 151 1.84 -16.99 -17.51
N VAL A 152 0.57 -16.91 -17.10
CA VAL A 152 -0.38 -15.91 -17.60
C VAL A 152 0.11 -14.45 -17.49
N ALA A 153 0.74 -14.05 -16.38
CA ALA A 153 1.18 -12.67 -16.23
C ALA A 153 2.33 -12.35 -17.20
N LEU A 154 3.23 -13.31 -17.44
CA LEU A 154 4.38 -13.15 -18.34
C LEU A 154 3.93 -13.21 -19.80
N GLY A 155 2.97 -14.08 -20.11
CA GLY A 155 2.27 -14.07 -21.39
C GLY A 155 1.61 -12.72 -21.66
N GLY A 156 0.92 -12.16 -20.66
CA GLY A 156 0.34 -10.81 -20.73
C GLY A 156 1.38 -9.72 -20.99
N ILE A 157 2.57 -9.80 -20.37
CA ILE A 157 3.68 -8.84 -20.61
C ILE A 157 4.17 -8.93 -22.07
N ALA A 158 4.39 -10.14 -22.57
CA ALA A 158 4.80 -10.35 -23.96
C ALA A 158 3.71 -9.87 -24.94
N MET A 159 2.45 -10.14 -24.64
CA MET A 159 1.29 -9.70 -25.44
C MET A 159 1.20 -8.18 -25.54
N GLU A 160 1.38 -7.45 -24.44
CA GLU A 160 1.35 -5.99 -24.46
C GLU A 160 2.50 -5.41 -25.30
N ALA A 161 3.71 -5.94 -25.13
CA ALA A 161 4.86 -5.51 -25.92
C ALA A 161 4.65 -5.75 -27.42
N VAL A 162 4.08 -6.90 -27.79
CA VAL A 162 3.72 -7.21 -29.18
C VAL A 162 2.62 -6.28 -29.69
N ARG A 163 1.58 -5.98 -28.89
CA ARG A 163 0.50 -5.09 -29.32
C ARG A 163 0.96 -3.66 -29.60
N LEU A 164 1.86 -3.12 -28.77
CA LEU A 164 2.44 -1.80 -29.00
C LEU A 164 3.33 -1.75 -30.25
N ALA A 165 3.88 -2.88 -30.68
CA ALA A 165 4.61 -2.98 -31.95
C ALA A 165 3.68 -2.91 -33.16
N GLU A 166 2.36 -3.05 -32.97
CA GLU A 166 1.32 -3.07 -34.02
C GLU A 166 1.69 -3.99 -35.19
N PRO A 167 1.85 -5.31 -34.94
CA PRO A 167 2.17 -6.27 -35.98
C PRO A 167 1.07 -6.35 -37.02
N GLU A 168 1.47 -6.36 -38.30
CA GLU A 168 0.62 -6.73 -39.42
C GLU A 168 1.15 -8.00 -40.07
N PHE A 169 0.29 -8.67 -40.83
CA PHE A 169 0.65 -9.89 -41.54
C PHE A 169 1.82 -9.63 -42.50
N GLY A 170 2.89 -10.41 -42.39
CA GLY A 170 4.10 -10.26 -43.20
C GLY A 170 5.13 -9.26 -42.65
N HIS A 171 4.86 -8.54 -41.55
CA HIS A 171 5.86 -7.67 -40.93
C HIS A 171 7.10 -8.45 -40.50
N LYS A 172 8.28 -7.82 -40.65
CA LYS A 172 9.57 -8.35 -40.18
C LYS A 172 9.94 -7.69 -38.86
N ILE A 173 9.96 -8.46 -37.78
CA ILE A 173 10.09 -7.95 -36.42
C ILE A 173 11.30 -8.55 -35.71
N GLY A 174 12.07 -7.69 -35.06
CA GLY A 174 13.21 -8.10 -34.22
C GLY A 174 12.82 -8.28 -32.76
N VAL A 175 13.36 -9.29 -32.09
CA VAL A 175 13.20 -9.51 -30.65
C VAL A 175 14.58 -9.54 -29.98
N ILE A 176 14.90 -8.50 -29.21
CA ILE A 176 16.16 -8.41 -28.45
C ILE A 176 15.92 -8.91 -27.02
N GLY A 177 16.67 -9.92 -26.60
CA GLY A 177 16.53 -10.61 -25.31
C GLY A 177 15.61 -11.82 -25.41
N LEU A 178 16.18 -12.98 -25.73
CA LEU A 178 15.50 -14.26 -25.92
C LEU A 178 15.41 -15.08 -24.62
N GLY A 179 15.28 -14.40 -23.48
CA GLY A 179 14.85 -15.00 -22.22
C GLY A 179 13.37 -15.42 -22.28
N LEU A 180 12.76 -15.69 -21.12
CA LEU A 180 11.39 -16.17 -21.04
C LEU A 180 10.38 -15.32 -21.85
N LEU A 181 10.37 -14.00 -21.63
CA LEU A 181 9.48 -13.10 -22.38
C LEU A 181 9.77 -13.09 -23.88
N GLY A 182 11.05 -13.13 -24.27
CA GLY A 182 11.46 -13.16 -25.68
C GLY A 182 11.00 -14.43 -26.39
N GLN A 183 11.13 -15.59 -25.74
CA GLN A 183 10.64 -16.86 -26.29
C GLN A 183 9.12 -16.85 -26.49
N LEU A 184 8.37 -16.23 -25.56
CA LEU A 184 6.92 -16.05 -25.72
C LEU A 184 6.61 -15.08 -26.87
N ALA A 185 7.30 -13.94 -26.94
CA ALA A 185 7.09 -12.93 -27.98
C ALA A 185 7.35 -13.48 -29.39
N VAL A 186 8.39 -14.30 -29.58
CA VAL A 186 8.68 -14.97 -30.86
C VAL A 186 7.48 -15.82 -31.31
N GLN A 187 6.91 -16.64 -30.41
CA GLN A 187 5.77 -17.50 -30.73
C GLN A 187 4.50 -16.69 -31.01
N ILE A 188 4.27 -15.61 -30.26
CA ILE A 188 3.12 -14.71 -30.46
C ILE A 188 3.21 -14.00 -31.81
N LEU A 189 4.37 -13.43 -32.15
CA LEU A 189 4.61 -12.76 -33.43
C LEU A 189 4.45 -13.69 -34.62
N ARG A 190 5.00 -14.92 -34.52
CA ARG A 190 4.79 -15.96 -35.52
C ARG A 190 3.30 -16.28 -35.70
N THR A 191 2.56 -16.39 -34.60
CA THR A 191 1.11 -16.65 -34.63
C THR A 191 0.33 -15.49 -35.25
N ALA A 192 0.82 -14.25 -35.10
CA ALA A 192 0.29 -13.06 -35.77
C ALA A 192 0.61 -13.00 -37.27
N GLY A 193 1.41 -13.93 -37.79
CA GLY A 193 1.82 -13.98 -39.20
C GLY A 193 3.02 -13.09 -39.52
N CYS A 194 3.83 -12.72 -38.51
CA CYS A 194 5.06 -11.96 -38.71
C CYS A 194 6.27 -12.87 -38.90
N HIS A 195 7.28 -12.36 -39.58
CA HIS A 195 8.61 -12.94 -39.73
C HIS A 195 9.53 -12.43 -38.63
N VAL A 196 10.19 -13.32 -37.89
CA VAL A 196 10.88 -12.93 -36.65
C VAL A 196 12.39 -13.19 -36.72
N VAL A 197 13.19 -12.19 -36.35
CA VAL A 197 14.62 -12.33 -36.07
C VAL A 197 14.90 -12.18 -34.57
N GLY A 198 15.60 -13.15 -33.97
CA GLY A 198 15.89 -13.17 -32.54
C GLY A 198 17.33 -12.77 -32.21
N ILE A 199 17.53 -11.94 -31.17
CA ILE A 199 18.85 -11.46 -30.77
C ILE A 199 19.07 -11.73 -29.28
N ASP A 200 20.14 -12.44 -28.92
CA ASP A 200 20.54 -12.65 -27.51
C ASP A 200 22.05 -12.84 -27.40
N ILE A 201 22.60 -12.69 -26.18
CA ILE A 201 24.00 -13.02 -25.89
C ILE A 201 24.23 -14.54 -25.79
N SER A 202 23.18 -15.31 -25.55
CA SER A 202 23.23 -16.76 -25.34
C SER A 202 22.86 -17.52 -26.61
N ALA A 203 23.84 -18.23 -27.18
CA ALA A 203 23.62 -19.12 -28.33
C ALA A 203 22.50 -20.15 -28.08
N GLN A 204 22.43 -20.70 -26.86
CA GLN A 204 21.39 -21.67 -26.48
C GLN A 204 19.98 -21.08 -26.55
N LYS A 205 19.81 -19.80 -26.18
CA LYS A 205 18.52 -19.11 -26.29
C LYS A 205 18.17 -18.76 -27.73
N CYS A 206 19.17 -18.45 -28.55
CA CYS A 206 18.99 -18.27 -29.99
C CYS A 206 18.53 -19.57 -30.66
N GLU A 207 19.16 -20.71 -30.36
CA GLU A 207 18.73 -22.03 -30.84
C GLU A 207 17.29 -22.35 -30.42
N LEU A 208 16.94 -22.05 -29.17
CA LEU A 208 15.56 -22.22 -28.69
C LEU A 208 14.57 -21.31 -29.44
N ALA A 209 14.95 -20.08 -29.77
CA ALA A 209 14.09 -19.17 -30.54
C ALA A 209 13.85 -19.67 -31.97
N LEU A 210 14.84 -20.28 -32.62
CA LEU A 210 14.66 -20.96 -33.91
C LEU A 210 13.63 -22.09 -33.80
N LYS A 211 13.70 -22.91 -32.74
CA LYS A 211 12.71 -23.97 -32.47
C LYS A 211 11.29 -23.42 -32.30
N HIS A 212 11.17 -22.26 -31.67
CA HIS A 212 9.90 -21.56 -31.48
C HIS A 212 9.41 -20.79 -32.72
N GLY A 213 10.24 -20.70 -33.75
CA GLY A 213 9.89 -20.20 -35.07
C GLY A 213 10.38 -18.80 -35.40
N ALA A 214 11.45 -18.33 -34.75
CA ALA A 214 12.31 -17.33 -35.36
C ALA A 214 12.92 -17.91 -36.64
N GLU A 215 13.04 -17.08 -37.68
CA GLU A 215 13.58 -17.46 -38.98
C GLU A 215 15.07 -17.15 -39.11
N ALA A 216 15.54 -16.18 -38.34
CA ALA A 216 16.95 -15.83 -38.21
C ALA A 216 17.28 -15.50 -36.75
N VAL A 217 18.55 -15.68 -36.37
CA VAL A 217 19.03 -15.30 -35.04
C VAL A 217 20.43 -14.70 -35.11
N ALA A 218 20.74 -13.84 -34.15
CA ALA A 218 22.06 -13.24 -33.95
C ALA A 218 22.53 -13.41 -32.51
N VAL A 219 23.74 -13.94 -32.32
CA VAL A 219 24.40 -14.08 -31.02
C VAL A 219 25.29 -12.87 -30.77
N THR A 220 24.85 -11.94 -29.92
CA THR A 220 25.60 -10.72 -29.60
C THR A 220 27.00 -11.05 -29.05
N GLY A 221 28.03 -10.45 -29.65
CA GLY A 221 29.43 -10.68 -29.32
C GLY A 221 30.12 -11.73 -30.19
N LYS A 222 29.35 -12.50 -30.97
CA LYS A 222 29.87 -13.37 -32.05
C LYS A 222 29.48 -12.84 -33.42
N ASP A 223 28.22 -12.43 -33.55
CA ASP A 223 27.63 -11.92 -34.76
C ASP A 223 27.46 -10.39 -34.69
N ASP A 224 27.20 -9.76 -35.84
CA ASP A 224 26.68 -8.38 -35.93
C ASP A 224 25.16 -8.44 -36.08
N PRO A 225 24.38 -8.15 -35.01
CA PRO A 225 22.93 -8.27 -35.08
C PRO A 225 22.27 -7.25 -36.01
N VAL A 226 22.91 -6.10 -36.25
CA VAL A 226 22.39 -5.09 -37.18
C VAL A 226 22.57 -5.58 -38.62
N ALA A 227 23.73 -6.15 -38.95
CA ALA A 227 23.97 -6.76 -40.25
C ALA A 227 22.99 -7.91 -40.52
N ILE A 228 22.81 -8.83 -39.57
CA ILE A 228 21.87 -9.96 -39.71
C ILE A 228 20.42 -9.46 -39.89
N ALA A 229 19.98 -8.46 -39.13
CA ALA A 229 18.66 -7.87 -39.29
C ALA A 229 18.47 -7.19 -40.66
N ASN A 230 19.52 -6.54 -41.17
CA ASN A 230 19.51 -5.96 -42.51
C ASN A 230 19.40 -7.05 -43.58
N ASP A 231 20.21 -8.10 -43.51
CA ASP A 231 20.15 -9.20 -44.48
C ASP A 231 18.78 -9.90 -44.45
N PHE A 232 18.26 -10.17 -43.25
CA PHE A 232 16.92 -10.74 -43.03
C PHE A 232 15.80 -9.86 -43.62
N SER A 233 15.93 -8.54 -43.47
CA SER A 233 14.96 -7.61 -44.03
C SER A 233 15.09 -7.40 -45.55
N GLY A 234 16.16 -7.88 -46.18
CA GLY A 234 16.47 -7.55 -47.58
C GLY A 234 16.98 -6.11 -47.72
N HIS A 235 17.71 -5.63 -46.71
CA HIS A 235 18.25 -4.28 -46.53
C HIS A 235 17.23 -3.15 -46.41
N ALA A 236 15.94 -3.47 -46.24
CA ALA A 236 14.89 -2.49 -46.01
C ALA A 236 14.82 -2.02 -44.54
N GLY A 237 15.37 -2.79 -43.60
CA GLY A 237 15.20 -2.62 -42.15
C GLY A 237 13.94 -3.32 -41.62
N LEU A 238 13.87 -3.48 -40.30
CA LEU A 238 12.75 -4.13 -39.61
C LEU A 238 11.59 -3.16 -39.36
N ASP A 239 10.34 -3.66 -39.47
CA ASP A 239 9.12 -2.88 -39.20
C ASP A 239 9.02 -2.47 -37.73
N ALA A 240 9.42 -3.37 -36.84
CA ALA A 240 9.51 -3.11 -35.42
C ALA A 240 10.62 -3.92 -34.74
N VAL A 241 11.10 -3.44 -33.61
CA VAL A 241 12.00 -4.15 -32.71
C VAL A 241 11.45 -4.11 -31.29
N ILE A 242 11.27 -5.28 -30.68
CA ILE A 242 10.81 -5.43 -29.30
C ILE A 242 12.00 -5.79 -28.41
N ILE A 243 12.26 -4.98 -27.39
CA ILE A 243 13.35 -5.14 -26.45
C ILE A 243 12.82 -5.72 -25.14
N LEU A 244 13.19 -6.97 -24.85
CA LEU A 244 12.84 -7.74 -23.65
C LEU A 244 14.08 -8.12 -22.82
N ALA A 245 15.25 -7.57 -23.17
CA ALA A 245 16.47 -7.65 -22.38
C ALA A 245 16.38 -6.78 -21.11
N SER A 246 17.10 -7.18 -20.06
CA SER A 246 17.22 -6.42 -18.81
C SER A 246 18.69 -6.14 -18.53
N VAL A 247 19.18 -4.96 -18.92
CA VAL A 247 20.58 -4.53 -18.80
C VAL A 247 20.67 -3.05 -18.48
N ASP A 248 21.65 -2.64 -17.67
CA ASP A 248 21.91 -1.24 -17.36
C ASP A 248 22.78 -0.60 -18.48
N SER A 249 22.19 -0.46 -19.67
CA SER A 249 22.86 0.05 -20.87
C SER A 249 21.85 0.55 -21.91
N ASP A 250 22.24 1.57 -22.68
CA ASP A 250 21.49 2.09 -23.82
C ASP A 250 21.71 1.24 -25.11
N GLU A 251 22.66 0.30 -25.09
CA GLU A 251 23.08 -0.47 -26.26
C GLU A 251 21.91 -1.20 -26.97
N PRO A 252 20.96 -1.86 -26.27
CA PRO A 252 19.81 -2.48 -26.94
C PRO A 252 18.95 -1.49 -27.73
N LEU A 253 18.84 -0.25 -27.25
CA LEU A 253 18.08 0.81 -27.92
C LEU A 253 18.83 1.34 -29.15
N ILE A 254 20.14 1.52 -29.05
CA ILE A 254 21.01 1.91 -30.16
C ILE A 254 20.95 0.84 -31.26
N GLN A 255 21.08 -0.43 -30.88
CA GLN A 255 21.02 -1.56 -31.78
C GLN A 255 19.66 -1.64 -32.48
N ALA A 256 18.56 -1.50 -31.74
CA ALA A 256 17.21 -1.48 -32.30
C ALA A 256 17.00 -0.34 -33.32
N ALA A 257 17.53 0.85 -33.04
CA ALA A 257 17.49 1.98 -33.97
C ALA A 257 18.29 1.70 -35.25
N GLY A 258 19.42 0.99 -35.14
CA GLY A 258 20.20 0.51 -36.27
C GLY A 258 19.42 -0.45 -37.17
N MET A 259 18.67 -1.39 -36.58
CA MET A 259 17.91 -2.42 -37.30
C MET A 259 16.61 -1.93 -37.94
N CYS A 260 15.98 -0.90 -37.38
CA CYS A 260 14.68 -0.43 -37.85
C CYS A 260 14.78 0.25 -39.22
N ARG A 261 13.72 0.09 -40.03
CA ARG A 261 13.49 0.93 -41.21
C ARG A 261 13.07 2.34 -40.83
N GLU A 262 12.97 3.24 -41.81
CA GLU A 262 12.31 4.53 -41.61
C GLU A 262 10.87 4.32 -41.12
N ARG A 263 10.48 5.10 -40.11
CA ARG A 263 9.21 5.03 -39.37
C ARG A 263 8.96 3.69 -38.69
N GLY A 264 10.01 2.93 -38.40
CA GLY A 264 9.94 1.72 -37.60
C GLY A 264 9.63 2.01 -36.14
N LYS A 265 9.15 0.98 -35.43
CA LYS A 265 8.76 1.07 -34.01
C LYS A 265 9.73 0.32 -33.10
N ILE A 266 10.09 0.94 -31.98
CA ILE A 266 10.90 0.30 -30.95
C ILE A 266 10.12 0.25 -29.65
N ILE A 267 9.88 -0.96 -29.14
CA ILE A 267 9.10 -1.19 -27.91
C ILE A 267 10.02 -1.74 -26.82
N ALA A 268 10.21 -0.99 -25.74
CA ALA A 268 10.94 -1.45 -24.57
C ALA A 268 9.99 -2.09 -23.55
N GLY A 269 10.02 -3.42 -23.43
CA GLY A 269 9.33 -4.17 -22.37
C GLY A 269 10.26 -4.63 -21.25
N GLY A 270 11.57 -4.73 -21.52
CA GLY A 270 12.60 -4.99 -20.52
C GLY A 270 13.20 -3.71 -19.90
N LEU A 271 14.04 -3.88 -18.88
CA LEU A 271 14.71 -2.77 -18.21
C LEU A 271 16.01 -2.42 -18.93
N ILE A 272 16.03 -1.27 -19.63
CA ILE A 272 17.19 -0.77 -20.38
C ILE A 272 17.50 0.69 -20.04
N GLY A 273 18.67 1.16 -20.45
CA GLY A 273 18.97 2.59 -20.51
C GLY A 273 18.07 3.30 -21.52
N LEU A 274 17.72 4.56 -21.23
CA LEU A 274 16.78 5.37 -22.01
C LEU A 274 17.42 6.64 -22.59
N ASN A 275 18.76 6.68 -22.77
CA ASN A 275 19.40 7.77 -23.50
C ASN A 275 19.19 7.56 -25.01
N ILE A 276 18.09 8.11 -25.52
CA ILE A 276 17.67 7.94 -26.91
C ILE A 276 18.72 8.53 -27.88
N PRO A 277 19.24 7.75 -28.85
CA PRO A 277 20.22 8.24 -29.83
C PRO A 277 19.54 9.17 -30.84
N ARG A 278 19.54 10.48 -30.53
CA ARG A 278 18.79 11.51 -31.27
C ARG A 278 19.00 11.47 -32.78
N GLN A 279 20.23 11.28 -33.24
CA GLN A 279 20.54 11.28 -34.67
C GLN A 279 19.79 10.15 -35.41
N ALA A 280 19.93 8.91 -34.95
CA ALA A 280 19.26 7.75 -35.56
C ALA A 280 17.73 7.88 -35.54
N PHE A 281 17.18 8.39 -34.43
CA PHE A 281 15.73 8.63 -34.31
C PHE A 281 15.23 9.73 -35.23
N PHE A 282 16.02 10.80 -35.40
CA PHE A 282 15.67 11.92 -36.26
C PHE A 282 15.76 11.55 -37.74
N GLU A 283 16.82 10.88 -38.17
CA GLU A 283 17.04 10.49 -39.57
C GLU A 283 15.98 9.51 -40.07
N LYS A 284 15.54 8.58 -39.21
CA LYS A 284 14.57 7.54 -39.58
C LYS A 284 13.14 7.82 -39.11
N GLU A 285 12.85 8.95 -38.45
CA GLU A 285 11.54 9.23 -37.83
C GLU A 285 11.02 8.07 -36.95
N LEU A 286 11.88 7.50 -36.08
CA LEU A 286 11.53 6.30 -35.31
C LEU A 286 10.52 6.59 -34.18
N TYR A 287 9.63 5.64 -33.96
CA TYR A 287 8.73 5.63 -32.80
C TYR A 287 9.33 4.83 -31.65
N PHE A 288 9.17 5.32 -30.42
CA PHE A 288 9.57 4.61 -29.22
C PHE A 288 8.48 4.62 -28.15
N ALA A 289 8.22 3.45 -27.55
CA ALA A 289 7.34 3.32 -26.40
C ALA A 289 7.92 2.37 -25.35
N VAL A 290 7.55 2.64 -24.09
CA VAL A 290 7.82 1.74 -22.96
C VAL A 290 6.54 0.97 -22.65
N SER A 291 6.62 -0.36 -22.69
CA SER A 291 5.47 -1.24 -22.44
C SER A 291 5.09 -1.23 -20.95
N LYS A 292 3.78 -1.12 -20.67
CA LYS A 292 3.25 -1.10 -19.31
C LYS A 292 2.92 -2.51 -18.83
N ALA A 293 3.94 -3.27 -18.41
CA ALA A 293 3.77 -4.63 -17.88
C ALA A 293 2.83 -5.46 -18.78
N TRP A 294 1.73 -6.01 -18.25
CA TRP A 294 0.73 -6.77 -19.01
C TRP A 294 -0.47 -5.93 -19.51
N GLY A 295 -0.39 -4.60 -19.49
CA GLY A 295 -1.26 -3.71 -20.26
C GLY A 295 -2.12 -2.70 -19.46
N PRO A 296 -3.05 -2.02 -20.15
CA PRO A 296 -3.93 -1.00 -19.55
C PRO A 296 -4.74 -1.52 -18.37
N GLY A 297 -4.88 -0.70 -17.32
CA GLY A 297 -5.47 -1.07 -16.03
C GLY A 297 -4.41 -1.27 -14.94
N MET A 298 -3.17 -1.58 -15.32
CA MET A 298 -2.06 -1.60 -14.38
C MET A 298 -1.78 -0.23 -13.79
N PHE A 299 -1.59 -0.19 -12.47
CA PHE A 299 -1.42 1.01 -11.64
C PHE A 299 -2.66 1.91 -11.55
N ASP A 300 -3.82 1.41 -11.98
CA ASP A 300 -5.11 2.04 -11.75
C ASP A 300 -5.83 1.27 -10.61
N PRO A 301 -5.90 1.81 -9.38
CA PRO A 301 -6.57 1.16 -8.26
C PRO A 301 -8.06 0.92 -8.49
N ASP A 302 -8.69 1.74 -9.33
CA ASP A 302 -10.10 1.60 -9.66
C ASP A 302 -10.33 0.37 -10.55
N TYR A 303 -9.39 0.09 -11.47
CA TYR A 303 -9.39 -1.14 -12.25
C TYR A 303 -8.93 -2.35 -11.43
N GLU A 304 -7.77 -2.26 -10.77
CA GLU A 304 -7.15 -3.39 -10.08
C GLU A 304 -7.88 -3.75 -8.79
N GLU A 305 -8.08 -2.81 -7.87
CA GLU A 305 -8.58 -3.13 -6.51
C GLU A 305 -10.11 -3.07 -6.42
N ARG A 306 -10.75 -2.12 -7.12
CA ARG A 306 -12.20 -1.90 -7.05
C ARG A 306 -12.99 -2.66 -8.12
N GLY A 307 -12.29 -3.25 -9.10
CA GLY A 307 -12.91 -4.08 -10.12
C GLY A 307 -13.59 -3.31 -11.26
N PHE A 308 -13.42 -1.99 -11.39
CA PHE A 308 -14.03 -1.24 -12.48
C PHE A 308 -13.39 -1.60 -13.83
N LYS A 309 -14.21 -2.04 -14.78
CA LYS A 309 -13.74 -2.41 -16.12
C LYS A 309 -13.78 -1.23 -17.07
N TYR A 310 -12.75 -1.12 -17.90
CA TYR A 310 -12.83 -0.21 -19.04
C TYR A 310 -13.79 -0.74 -20.10
N PRO A 311 -14.67 0.11 -20.65
CA PRO A 311 -15.54 -0.30 -21.74
C PRO A 311 -14.71 -0.72 -22.95
N ILE A 312 -15.09 -1.86 -23.55
CA ILE A 312 -14.34 -2.47 -24.67
C ILE A 312 -14.18 -1.54 -25.87
N ALA A 313 -15.14 -0.61 -26.07
CA ALA A 313 -15.10 0.38 -27.15
C ALA A 313 -13.99 1.42 -26.99
N TYR A 314 -13.53 1.71 -25.76
CA TYR A 314 -12.49 2.70 -25.49
C TYR A 314 -11.13 2.07 -25.21
N ALA A 315 -11.12 0.94 -24.50
CA ALA A 315 -9.91 0.17 -24.27
C ALA A 315 -10.22 -1.29 -24.56
N ARG A 316 -9.96 -1.73 -25.81
CA ARG A 316 -10.19 -3.12 -26.24
C ARG A 316 -9.33 -4.09 -25.44
N TRP A 317 -8.06 -3.74 -25.26
CA TRP A 317 -7.05 -4.60 -24.69
C TRP A 317 -6.63 -4.08 -23.31
N THR A 318 -7.08 -4.76 -22.28
CA THR A 318 -6.73 -4.50 -20.88
C THR A 318 -5.79 -5.57 -20.35
N ALA A 319 -5.24 -5.36 -19.16
CA ALA A 319 -4.48 -6.35 -18.40
C ALA A 319 -5.13 -7.74 -18.40
N GLN A 320 -6.42 -7.81 -18.07
CA GLN A 320 -7.18 -9.07 -18.04
C GLN A 320 -7.33 -9.69 -19.43
N ARG A 321 -7.62 -8.87 -20.46
CA ARG A 321 -7.85 -9.39 -21.83
C ARG A 321 -6.55 -9.77 -22.54
N ASN A 322 -5.41 -9.21 -22.17
CA ASN A 322 -4.08 -9.69 -22.57
C ASN A 322 -3.82 -11.10 -22.03
N MET A 323 -4.13 -11.32 -20.76
CA MET A 323 -4.01 -12.63 -20.08
C MET A 323 -4.95 -13.68 -20.68
N ASP A 324 -6.22 -13.31 -20.89
CA ASP A 324 -7.24 -14.19 -21.47
C ASP A 324 -6.85 -14.65 -22.88
N GLU A 325 -6.39 -13.72 -23.72
CA GLU A 325 -5.92 -14.04 -25.07
C GLU A 325 -4.69 -14.96 -25.06
N PHE A 326 -3.78 -14.78 -24.09
CA PHE A 326 -2.64 -15.68 -23.93
C PHE A 326 -3.07 -17.10 -23.57
N LEU A 327 -4.01 -17.27 -22.64
CA LEU A 327 -4.57 -18.59 -22.32
C LEU A 327 -5.31 -19.22 -23.51
N ARG A 328 -6.02 -18.41 -24.30
CA ARG A 328 -6.67 -18.87 -25.53
C ARG A 328 -5.64 -19.43 -26.53
N MET A 329 -4.49 -18.77 -26.69
CA MET A 329 -3.42 -19.26 -27.57
C MET A 329 -2.76 -20.55 -27.07
N LEU A 330 -2.60 -20.71 -25.75
CA LEU A 330 -2.16 -21.98 -25.15
C LEU A 330 -3.17 -23.09 -25.42
N SER A 331 -4.46 -22.82 -25.18
CA SER A 331 -5.56 -23.76 -25.45
C SER A 331 -5.61 -24.21 -26.92
N LEU A 332 -5.31 -23.30 -27.86
CA LEU A 332 -5.23 -23.63 -29.29
C LEU A 332 -3.90 -24.28 -29.72
N GLY A 333 -2.96 -24.51 -28.80
CA GLY A 333 -1.64 -25.08 -29.10
C GLY A 333 -0.76 -24.17 -29.96
N ARG A 334 -1.03 -22.86 -29.98
CA ARG A 334 -0.23 -21.87 -30.74
C ARG A 334 1.03 -21.44 -30.00
N ILE A 335 1.06 -21.64 -28.68
CA ILE A 335 2.21 -21.42 -27.82
C ILE A 335 2.54 -22.74 -27.13
N SER A 336 3.81 -23.12 -27.17
CA SER A 336 4.34 -24.26 -26.43
C SER A 336 5.24 -23.78 -25.28
N LEU A 337 5.03 -24.36 -24.10
CA LEU A 337 5.80 -24.08 -22.89
C LEU A 337 6.73 -25.24 -22.48
N SER A 338 6.63 -26.40 -23.12
CA SER A 338 7.36 -27.61 -22.73
C SER A 338 8.88 -27.42 -22.73
N ASP A 339 9.39 -26.66 -23.70
CA ASP A 339 10.82 -26.34 -23.86
C ASP A 339 11.23 -25.03 -23.14
N ILE A 340 10.26 -24.31 -22.58
CA ILE A 340 10.47 -23.06 -21.83
C ILE A 340 10.56 -23.36 -20.33
N THR A 341 9.74 -24.29 -19.83
CA THR A 341 9.79 -24.74 -18.44
C THR A 341 11.01 -25.64 -18.23
N THR A 342 12.10 -25.07 -17.75
CA THR A 342 13.36 -25.79 -17.56
C THR A 342 13.43 -26.54 -16.23
N HIS A 343 12.75 -26.04 -15.19
CA HIS A 343 12.76 -26.68 -13.87
C HIS A 343 11.38 -26.69 -13.22
N ARG A 344 11.15 -27.74 -12.43
CA ARG A 344 9.95 -27.94 -11.62
C ARG A 344 10.38 -28.27 -10.20
N PHE A 345 9.85 -27.53 -9.24
CA PHE A 345 10.08 -27.76 -7.82
C PHE A 345 8.75 -27.91 -7.09
N SER A 346 8.73 -28.69 -6.02
CA SER A 346 7.64 -28.56 -5.06
C SER A 346 7.77 -27.23 -4.30
N PHE A 347 6.66 -26.67 -3.87
CA PHE A 347 6.65 -25.39 -3.14
C PHE A 347 7.48 -25.43 -1.86
N GLU A 348 7.55 -26.58 -1.18
CA GLU A 348 8.41 -26.80 0.00
C GLU A 348 9.90 -26.60 -0.31
N LYS A 349 10.30 -26.81 -1.56
CA LYS A 349 11.68 -26.63 -2.06
C LYS A 349 11.88 -25.30 -2.79
N ALA A 350 10.94 -24.35 -2.67
CA ALA A 350 11.07 -23.05 -3.34
C ALA A 350 12.38 -22.32 -3.01
N LEU A 351 12.86 -22.37 -1.76
CA LEU A 351 14.13 -21.76 -1.38
C LEU A 351 15.33 -22.39 -2.09
N ASP A 352 15.28 -23.70 -2.39
CA ASP A 352 16.31 -24.38 -3.17
C ASP A 352 16.27 -23.93 -4.64
N ALA A 353 15.07 -23.74 -5.20
CA ALA A 353 14.87 -23.20 -6.55
C ALA A 353 15.53 -21.82 -6.68
N TYR A 354 15.31 -20.90 -5.71
CA TYR A 354 15.98 -19.60 -5.72
C TYR A 354 17.48 -19.70 -5.54
N ARG A 355 18.00 -20.63 -4.72
CA ARG A 355 19.46 -20.84 -4.61
C ARG A 355 20.06 -21.26 -5.95
N LEU A 356 19.38 -22.13 -6.71
CA LEU A 356 19.80 -22.53 -8.05
C LEU A 356 19.80 -21.32 -9.01
N ILE A 357 18.69 -20.58 -9.08
CA ILE A 357 18.53 -19.39 -9.92
C ILE A 357 19.62 -18.34 -9.64
N LEU A 358 19.88 -18.08 -8.37
CA LEU A 358 20.87 -17.08 -7.94
C LEU A 358 22.31 -17.54 -8.16
N SER A 359 22.57 -18.85 -8.11
CA SER A 359 23.92 -19.39 -8.33
C SER A 359 24.41 -19.22 -9.76
N GLY A 360 23.50 -19.15 -10.73
CA GLY A 360 23.82 -19.07 -12.16
C GLY A 360 24.57 -20.29 -12.71
N LYS A 361 24.65 -21.39 -11.94
CA LYS A 361 25.36 -22.62 -12.34
C LYS A 361 24.64 -23.38 -13.45
N GLU A 362 23.32 -23.27 -13.50
CA GLU A 362 22.47 -23.93 -14.49
C GLU A 362 21.58 -22.90 -15.18
N PRO A 363 21.41 -22.97 -16.52
CA PRO A 363 20.56 -22.05 -17.25
C PRO A 363 19.08 -22.30 -16.92
N ALA A 364 18.42 -21.29 -16.35
CA ALA A 364 16.99 -21.32 -16.04
C ALA A 364 16.22 -20.31 -16.90
N ILE A 365 15.12 -20.75 -17.52
CA ILE A 365 14.20 -19.88 -18.29
C ILE A 365 12.88 -19.76 -17.52
N GLY A 366 12.06 -20.82 -17.54
CA GLY A 366 10.87 -20.95 -16.72
C GLY A 366 11.08 -21.92 -15.56
N VAL A 367 10.75 -21.50 -14.34
CA VAL A 367 10.84 -22.33 -13.14
C VAL A 367 9.47 -22.36 -12.46
N VAL A 368 8.83 -23.52 -12.48
CA VAL A 368 7.49 -23.69 -11.91
C VAL A 368 7.58 -24.30 -10.51
N LEU A 369 6.80 -23.73 -9.59
CA LEU A 369 6.55 -24.28 -8.27
C LEU A 369 5.18 -24.96 -8.26
N HIS A 370 5.15 -26.25 -7.93
CA HIS A 370 3.93 -27.03 -7.73
C HIS A 370 3.57 -27.09 -6.26
N TYR A 371 2.29 -26.92 -5.98
CA TYR A 371 1.73 -27.00 -4.64
C TYR A 371 1.06 -28.35 -4.48
N PRO A 372 1.12 -28.97 -3.29
CA PRO A 372 0.48 -30.26 -3.07
C PRO A 372 -1.03 -30.19 -3.33
N GLU A 373 -1.58 -31.18 -4.04
CA GLU A 373 -3.02 -31.32 -4.26
C GLU A 373 -3.74 -31.49 -2.92
N HIS A 374 -4.81 -30.72 -2.72
CA HIS A 374 -5.49 -30.60 -1.44
C HIS A 374 -6.61 -31.63 -1.23
N ASP A 375 -6.48 -32.85 -1.79
CA ASP A 375 -7.50 -33.92 -1.76
C ASP A 375 -7.77 -34.54 -0.37
N ASN A 376 -7.05 -34.14 0.68
CA ASN A 376 -7.14 -34.77 2.01
C ASN A 376 -7.11 -33.79 3.21
N ARG A 377 -7.58 -32.54 3.06
CA ARG A 377 -7.98 -31.74 4.23
C ARG A 377 -9.50 -31.79 4.36
N PRO A 378 -10.05 -31.96 5.59
CA PRO A 378 -11.49 -32.07 5.78
C PRO A 378 -12.17 -30.86 5.13
N GLU A 379 -13.28 -31.12 4.45
CA GLU A 379 -14.14 -30.12 3.81
C GLU A 379 -14.17 -28.84 4.66
N VAL A 380 -13.47 -27.81 4.19
CA VAL A 380 -13.47 -26.50 4.86
C VAL A 380 -14.77 -25.81 4.46
N ALA A 381 -15.86 -26.33 5.01
CA ALA A 381 -17.20 -25.83 4.84
C ALA A 381 -17.95 -26.00 6.17
N ASP A 382 -17.39 -25.54 7.30
CA ASP A 382 -18.20 -24.87 8.34
C ASP A 382 -17.44 -24.19 9.49
N GLU A 383 -16.12 -24.34 9.61
CA GLU A 383 -15.36 -23.59 10.61
C GLU A 383 -14.37 -22.67 9.91
N ARG A 384 -14.58 -21.35 10.03
CA ARG A 384 -13.60 -20.32 9.67
C ARG A 384 -12.25 -20.75 10.24
N MET A 385 -11.39 -21.29 9.38
CA MET A 385 -10.05 -21.80 9.69
C MET A 385 -9.13 -20.61 10.01
N THR A 386 -9.45 -19.91 11.08
CA THR A 386 -8.71 -18.82 11.67
C THR A 386 -7.58 -19.46 12.45
N ARG A 387 -6.52 -19.89 11.77
CA ARG A 387 -5.32 -20.36 12.44
C ARG A 387 -4.66 -19.17 13.13
N ILE A 388 -5.00 -18.99 14.40
CA ILE A 388 -4.23 -18.20 15.36
C ILE A 388 -2.80 -18.74 15.31
N LEU A 389 -1.89 -17.99 14.68
CA LEU A 389 -0.49 -18.33 14.76
C LEU A 389 0.02 -17.84 16.11
N GLN A 390 0.14 -18.77 17.05
CA GLN A 390 0.79 -18.51 18.33
C GLN A 390 2.27 -18.25 18.10
N THR A 391 2.74 -17.11 18.58
CA THR A 391 4.15 -16.69 18.52
C THR A 391 4.90 -16.97 19.83
N GLY A 392 4.30 -17.75 20.75
CA GLY A 392 4.91 -18.16 22.03
C GLY A 392 3.98 -19.05 22.89
N PRO A 393 4.46 -19.56 24.04
CA PRO A 393 3.71 -20.48 24.90
C PRO A 393 2.49 -19.81 25.57
N VAL A 394 1.34 -20.49 25.53
CA VAL A 394 0.10 -20.09 26.21
C VAL A 394 0.27 -20.27 27.72
N LYS A 395 0.35 -19.16 28.48
CA LYS A 395 0.19 -19.22 29.94
C LYS A 395 -1.29 -19.05 30.30
N GLN A 396 -1.77 -19.89 31.22
CA GLN A 396 -3.13 -19.90 31.78
C GLN A 396 -3.61 -18.51 32.24
N GLN A 397 -4.93 -18.30 32.17
CA GLN A 397 -5.68 -17.11 32.62
C GLN A 397 -5.15 -16.58 33.96
N ALA A 398 -4.40 -15.48 33.90
CA ALA A 398 -4.17 -14.62 35.05
C ALA A 398 -5.20 -13.49 35.00
N LYS A 399 -5.76 -13.10 36.17
CA LYS A 399 -6.53 -11.85 36.31
C LYS A 399 -5.79 -10.74 35.58
N ILE A 400 -6.45 -10.08 34.62
CA ILE A 400 -5.85 -8.99 33.84
C ILE A 400 -5.46 -7.88 34.84
N SER A 401 -4.17 -7.76 35.14
CA SER A 401 -3.63 -6.80 36.11
C SER A 401 -3.21 -5.46 35.47
N GLY A 402 -3.59 -5.23 34.20
CA GLY A 402 -3.13 -4.09 33.40
C GLY A 402 -3.92 -3.94 32.09
N VAL A 403 -3.34 -3.28 31.09
CA VAL A 403 -3.95 -3.21 29.75
C VAL A 403 -3.46 -4.40 28.93
N SER A 404 -4.38 -5.17 28.38
CA SER A 404 -4.10 -6.24 27.43
C SER A 404 -4.76 -5.90 26.11
N ALA A 405 -3.92 -5.54 25.13
CA ALA A 405 -4.33 -4.86 23.92
C ALA A 405 -4.41 -5.79 22.72
N GLY A 406 -5.53 -5.73 22.01
CA GLY A 406 -5.68 -6.18 20.63
C GLY A 406 -5.42 -5.02 19.65
N LEU A 407 -4.81 -5.30 18.50
CA LEU A 407 -4.56 -4.30 17.46
C LEU A 407 -5.33 -4.66 16.18
N ILE A 408 -6.18 -3.77 15.70
CA ILE A 408 -6.88 -3.90 14.41
C ILE A 408 -6.21 -2.93 13.42
N GLY A 409 -5.47 -3.48 12.46
CA GLY A 409 -4.71 -2.72 11.47
C GLY A 409 -3.20 -2.74 11.73
N ALA A 410 -2.45 -3.19 10.73
CA ALA A 410 -0.98 -3.32 10.77
C ALA A 410 -0.27 -2.36 9.79
N GLY A 411 -0.89 -1.20 9.53
CA GLY A 411 -0.41 -0.21 8.57
C GLY A 411 0.87 0.53 8.98
N LEU A 412 1.33 1.43 8.11
CA LEU A 412 2.57 2.19 8.33
C LEU A 412 2.52 3.05 9.60
N PHE A 413 1.38 3.67 9.91
CA PHE A 413 1.24 4.47 11.13
C PHE A 413 1.37 3.62 12.40
N ALA A 414 0.73 2.45 12.43
CA ALA A 414 0.84 1.50 13.55
C ALA A 414 2.31 1.14 13.82
N ARG A 415 3.05 0.74 12.77
CA ARG A 415 4.46 0.33 12.83
C ARG A 415 5.42 1.48 13.14
N GLY A 416 5.21 2.60 12.46
CA GLY A 416 6.11 3.74 12.42
C GLY A 416 5.95 4.65 13.62
N THR A 417 4.74 4.75 14.20
CA THR A 417 4.44 5.76 15.22
C THR A 417 3.87 5.16 16.51
N LEU A 418 2.75 4.45 16.42
CA LEU A 418 2.01 4.04 17.62
C LEU A 418 2.70 2.91 18.40
N LEU A 419 3.11 1.82 17.75
CA LEU A 419 3.74 0.68 18.44
C LEU A 419 5.08 1.04 19.11
N PRO A 420 5.96 1.86 18.50
CA PRO A 420 7.10 2.41 19.21
C PRO A 420 6.73 3.21 20.47
N ALA A 421 5.60 3.92 20.45
CA ALA A 421 5.11 4.65 21.62
C ALA A 421 4.51 3.70 22.67
N LEU A 422 3.72 2.70 22.27
CA LEU A 422 3.17 1.66 23.14
C LEU A 422 4.28 0.93 23.92
N LYS A 423 5.39 0.60 23.25
CA LYS A 423 6.55 -0.06 23.89
C LYS A 423 7.22 0.76 24.99
N LYS A 424 7.07 2.09 24.98
CA LYS A 424 7.62 2.99 26.00
C LYS A 424 6.69 3.15 27.22
N VAL A 425 5.46 2.65 27.16
CA VAL A 425 4.48 2.73 28.27
C VAL A 425 4.46 1.42 29.04
N SER A 426 4.54 1.48 30.37
CA SER A 426 4.56 0.29 31.22
C SER A 426 3.14 -0.25 31.50
N GLY A 427 3.04 -1.56 31.69
CA GLY A 427 1.78 -2.23 32.05
C GLY A 427 0.77 -2.35 30.90
N ILE A 428 1.25 -2.31 29.66
CA ILE A 428 0.52 -2.77 28.47
C ILE A 428 1.13 -4.08 27.97
N THR A 429 0.27 -5.06 27.69
CA THR A 429 0.63 -6.32 27.04
C THR A 429 0.00 -6.34 25.66
N LEU A 430 0.80 -6.60 24.62
CA LEU A 430 0.32 -6.76 23.26
C LEU A 430 -0.10 -8.22 23.05
N THR A 431 -1.39 -8.47 22.90
CA THR A 431 -1.95 -9.84 22.93
C THR A 431 -2.21 -10.36 21.52
N GLY A 432 -3.07 -9.72 20.75
CA GLY A 432 -3.40 -10.14 19.38
C GLY A 432 -3.29 -9.01 18.37
N VAL A 433 -2.93 -9.32 17.13
CA VAL A 433 -3.00 -8.37 15.99
C VAL A 433 -3.84 -8.95 14.86
N ALA A 434 -4.79 -8.17 14.37
CA ALA A 434 -5.62 -8.45 13.21
C ALA A 434 -5.22 -7.57 12.02
N SER A 435 -4.92 -8.19 10.88
CA SER A 435 -4.66 -7.50 9.62
C SER A 435 -5.27 -8.25 8.45
N SER A 436 -5.84 -7.55 7.47
CA SER A 436 -6.33 -8.17 6.23
C SER A 436 -5.22 -8.83 5.42
N ARG A 437 -3.96 -8.42 5.61
CA ARG A 437 -2.78 -9.03 4.97
C ARG A 437 -2.02 -9.88 5.99
N GLY A 438 -2.10 -11.20 5.88
CA GLY A 438 -1.50 -12.15 6.83
C GLY A 438 0.00 -11.91 7.11
N LEU A 439 0.78 -11.62 6.05
CA LEU A 439 2.22 -11.32 6.16
C LEU A 439 2.49 -10.07 7.02
N SER A 440 1.69 -9.01 6.84
CA SER A 440 1.83 -7.79 7.64
C SER A 440 1.48 -8.00 9.10
N GLY A 441 0.47 -8.85 9.40
CA GLY A 441 0.09 -9.21 10.76
C GLY A 441 1.18 -10.03 11.45
N LYS A 442 1.68 -11.08 10.79
CA LYS A 442 2.73 -11.95 11.32
C LYS A 442 4.02 -11.20 11.62
N ASN A 443 4.52 -10.42 10.66
CA ASN A 443 5.74 -9.64 10.85
C ASN A 443 5.61 -8.63 12.01
N LEU A 444 4.42 -8.04 12.19
CA LEU A 444 4.17 -7.15 13.32
C LEU A 444 4.15 -7.91 14.64
N ALA A 445 3.49 -9.08 14.65
CA ALA A 445 3.41 -9.94 15.81
C ALA A 445 4.80 -10.36 16.29
N ASP A 446 5.69 -10.77 15.37
CA ASP A 446 7.06 -11.15 15.71
C ASP A 446 7.88 -9.95 16.21
N SER A 447 7.83 -8.84 15.49
CA SER A 447 8.67 -7.65 15.79
C SER A 447 8.33 -7.02 17.15
N TYR A 448 7.05 -7.06 17.53
CA TYR A 448 6.55 -6.46 18.78
C TYR A 448 6.15 -7.50 19.82
N LYS A 449 6.39 -8.79 19.56
CA LYS A 449 6.11 -9.92 20.46
C LYS A 449 4.65 -9.98 20.91
N PHE A 450 3.71 -9.82 19.96
CA PHE A 450 2.31 -10.20 20.21
C PHE A 450 2.23 -11.70 20.54
N ARG A 451 1.16 -12.15 21.19
CA ARG A 451 0.93 -13.59 21.43
C ARG A 451 0.42 -14.30 20.19
N TYR A 452 -0.34 -13.61 19.34
CA TYR A 452 -0.80 -14.15 18.07
C TYR A 452 -1.10 -13.10 17.00
N ALA A 453 -1.15 -13.55 15.75
CA ALA A 453 -1.68 -12.82 14.61
C ALA A 453 -2.90 -13.52 14.01
N THR A 454 -3.86 -12.75 13.50
CA THR A 454 -5.08 -13.20 12.84
C THR A 454 -5.45 -12.30 11.65
N THR A 455 -6.32 -12.77 10.77
CA THR A 455 -6.93 -12.00 9.67
C THR A 455 -8.40 -11.64 9.94
N ASP A 456 -9.01 -12.26 10.96
CA ASP A 456 -10.34 -11.90 11.49
C ASP A 456 -10.19 -11.16 12.81
N TYR A 457 -10.60 -9.88 12.83
CA TYR A 457 -10.55 -9.06 14.04
C TYR A 457 -11.55 -9.51 15.10
N ARG A 458 -12.58 -10.28 14.73
CA ARG A 458 -13.57 -10.81 15.70
C ARG A 458 -12.93 -11.74 16.71
N GLU A 459 -11.83 -12.40 16.36
CA GLU A 459 -11.06 -13.20 17.31
C GLU A 459 -10.48 -12.33 18.43
N LEU A 460 -10.06 -11.09 18.13
CA LEU A 460 -9.64 -10.14 19.17
C LEU A 460 -10.82 -9.72 20.07
N LEU A 461 -12.02 -9.63 19.50
CA LEU A 461 -13.23 -9.24 20.23
C LEU A 461 -13.75 -10.37 21.13
N LYS A 462 -13.57 -11.63 20.74
CA LYS A 462 -13.95 -12.81 21.54
C LYS A 462 -12.91 -13.20 22.60
N ASP A 463 -11.67 -12.74 22.46
CA ASP A 463 -10.59 -13.10 23.40
C ASP A 463 -10.80 -12.40 24.75
N ASP A 464 -11.18 -13.18 25.77
CA ASP A 464 -11.36 -12.71 27.14
C ASP A 464 -10.07 -12.17 27.77
N ASN A 465 -8.90 -12.49 27.21
CA ASN A 465 -7.63 -11.93 27.66
C ASN A 465 -7.37 -10.54 27.11
N ILE A 466 -8.18 -10.03 26.18
CA ILE A 466 -8.08 -8.67 25.64
C ILE A 466 -9.15 -7.81 26.31
N ASN A 467 -8.74 -6.72 26.97
CA ASN A 467 -9.67 -5.75 27.56
C ASN A 467 -9.72 -4.42 26.78
N MET A 468 -8.80 -4.22 25.82
CA MET A 468 -8.75 -3.01 25.02
C MET A 468 -8.37 -3.32 23.57
N VAL A 469 -8.99 -2.62 22.61
CA VAL A 469 -8.58 -2.69 21.20
C VAL A 469 -8.11 -1.33 20.69
N PHE A 470 -7.04 -1.36 19.90
CA PHE A 470 -6.50 -0.22 19.15
C PHE A 470 -6.89 -0.37 17.68
N ILE A 471 -7.68 0.56 17.15
CA ILE A 471 -8.18 0.57 15.78
C ILE A 471 -7.34 1.57 14.97
N LEU A 472 -6.52 1.06 14.06
CA LEU A 472 -5.52 1.79 13.26
C LEU A 472 -5.70 1.55 11.75
N THR A 473 -6.95 1.49 11.33
CA THR A 473 -7.34 1.18 9.95
C THR A 473 -7.55 2.47 9.14
N ARG A 474 -8.08 2.36 7.91
CA ARG A 474 -8.48 3.53 7.12
C ARG A 474 -9.78 4.12 7.68
N HIS A 475 -9.99 5.42 7.47
CA HIS A 475 -11.01 6.20 8.19
C HIS A 475 -12.44 5.64 8.02
N ASN A 476 -12.82 5.25 6.81
CA ASN A 476 -14.12 4.64 6.51
C ASN A 476 -14.48 3.38 7.31
N SER A 477 -13.50 2.69 7.87
CA SER A 477 -13.71 1.48 8.65
C SER A 477 -13.83 1.72 10.16
N HIS A 478 -13.56 2.95 10.63
CA HIS A 478 -13.51 3.25 12.06
C HIS A 478 -14.86 3.02 12.74
N LYS A 479 -15.97 3.56 12.19
CA LYS A 479 -17.32 3.38 12.76
C LYS A 479 -17.64 1.92 13.04
N LYS A 480 -17.38 1.05 12.05
CA LYS A 480 -17.65 -0.38 12.15
C LYS A 480 -16.89 -1.00 13.34
N PHE A 481 -15.57 -0.82 13.38
CA PHE A 481 -14.76 -1.45 14.42
C PHE A 481 -15.02 -0.85 15.80
N VAL A 482 -15.28 0.46 15.90
CA VAL A 482 -15.66 1.11 17.16
C VAL A 482 -16.96 0.50 17.69
N CYS A 483 -18.02 0.48 16.89
CA CYS A 483 -19.32 -0.02 17.34
C CYS A 483 -19.26 -1.51 17.73
N GLU A 484 -18.62 -2.35 16.92
CA GLU A 484 -18.51 -3.77 17.22
C GLU A 484 -17.64 -4.06 18.45
N ALA A 485 -16.55 -3.31 18.65
CA ALA A 485 -15.70 -3.49 19.83
C ALA A 485 -16.37 -3.03 21.12
N LEU A 486 -17.09 -1.91 21.10
CA LEU A 486 -17.87 -1.44 22.25
C LEU A 486 -18.96 -2.45 22.61
N LYS A 487 -19.70 -2.98 21.62
CA LYS A 487 -20.72 -4.03 21.83
C LYS A 487 -20.13 -5.33 22.38
N ALA A 488 -18.87 -5.64 22.05
CA ALA A 488 -18.13 -6.76 22.61
C ALA A 488 -17.57 -6.49 24.03
N GLY A 489 -17.89 -5.35 24.64
CA GLY A 489 -17.44 -4.98 25.99
C GLY A 489 -15.96 -4.62 26.09
N LYS A 490 -15.29 -4.31 24.97
CA LYS A 490 -13.87 -3.92 24.96
C LYS A 490 -13.73 -2.41 25.11
N ALA A 491 -12.71 -1.96 25.84
CA ALA A 491 -12.29 -0.56 25.77
C ALA A 491 -11.74 -0.26 24.36
N VAL A 492 -12.03 0.93 23.83
CA VAL A 492 -11.67 1.29 22.45
C VAL A 492 -10.74 2.49 22.43
N PHE A 493 -9.61 2.33 21.74
CA PHE A 493 -8.80 3.42 21.21
C PHE A 493 -8.90 3.38 19.70
N VAL A 494 -9.36 4.45 19.06
CA VAL A 494 -9.42 4.56 17.61
C VAL A 494 -8.57 5.73 17.14
N GLU A 495 -7.77 5.53 16.10
CA GLU A 495 -7.07 6.65 15.47
C GLU A 495 -8.06 7.66 14.88
N LYS A 496 -7.63 8.91 14.74
CA LYS A 496 -8.52 9.93 14.16
C LYS A 496 -8.69 9.74 12.65
N PRO A 497 -9.82 10.19 12.08
CA PRO A 497 -11.00 10.75 12.73
C PRO A 497 -11.88 9.66 13.34
N LEU A 498 -12.85 10.03 14.20
CA LEU A 498 -13.78 9.04 14.76
C LEU A 498 -14.61 8.33 13.67
N CYS A 499 -15.07 9.08 12.67
CA CYS A 499 -15.83 8.63 11.52
C CYS A 499 -15.74 9.67 10.39
N ILE A 500 -16.30 9.37 9.21
CA ILE A 500 -16.19 10.23 8.02
C ILE A 500 -17.47 10.95 7.61
N ASN A 501 -18.62 10.64 8.23
CA ASN A 501 -19.88 11.33 7.92
C ASN A 501 -20.84 11.38 9.13
N LYS A 502 -21.91 12.19 8.99
CA LYS A 502 -22.90 12.43 10.06
C LYS A 502 -23.71 11.18 10.43
N ASP A 503 -24.02 10.32 9.47
CA ASP A 503 -24.79 9.09 9.72
C ASP A 503 -23.97 8.09 10.55
N GLU A 504 -22.69 7.92 10.20
CA GLU A 504 -21.76 7.12 10.98
C GLU A 504 -21.59 7.65 12.41
N LEU A 505 -21.49 8.97 12.58
CA LEU A 505 -21.40 9.59 13.90
C LEU A 505 -22.64 9.26 14.74
N LYS A 506 -23.83 9.36 14.15
CA LYS A 506 -25.09 9.03 14.82
C LYS A 506 -25.10 7.58 15.28
N GLU A 507 -24.70 6.63 14.42
CA GLU A 507 -24.62 5.21 14.80
C GLU A 507 -23.64 4.95 15.96
N ILE A 508 -22.52 5.68 16.00
CA ILE A 508 -21.55 5.59 17.11
C ILE A 508 -22.19 6.12 18.40
N ILE A 509 -22.90 7.25 18.34
CA ILE A 509 -23.61 7.83 19.48
C ILE A 509 -24.67 6.87 20.00
N ASP A 510 -25.55 6.38 19.12
CA ASP A 510 -26.62 5.44 19.47
C ASP A 510 -26.03 4.17 20.11
N THR A 511 -24.94 3.64 19.55
CA THR A 511 -24.24 2.49 20.13
C THR A 511 -23.66 2.81 21.50
N TYR A 512 -22.95 3.93 21.66
CA TYR A 512 -22.35 4.33 22.93
C TYR A 512 -23.42 4.48 24.02
N LEU A 513 -24.48 5.24 23.73
CA LEU A 513 -25.57 5.51 24.68
C LEU A 513 -26.33 4.23 25.05
N SER A 514 -26.54 3.31 24.10
CA SER A 514 -27.20 2.02 24.39
C SER A 514 -26.43 1.13 25.37
N LEU A 515 -25.13 1.38 25.55
CA LEU A 515 -24.24 0.64 26.44
C LEU A 515 -23.96 1.39 27.74
N VAL A 516 -24.47 2.62 27.90
CA VAL A 516 -24.38 3.34 29.18
C VAL A 516 -25.35 2.72 30.17
N THR A 517 -24.84 2.43 31.36
CA THR A 517 -25.59 1.91 32.51
C THR A 517 -25.32 2.79 33.73
N ASN A 518 -26.10 2.62 34.81
CA ASN A 518 -25.88 3.38 36.04
C ASN A 518 -24.48 3.14 36.66
N ASP A 519 -23.93 1.95 36.46
CA ASP A 519 -22.69 1.50 37.11
C ASP A 519 -21.47 1.55 36.18
N SER A 520 -21.67 1.75 34.87
CA SER A 520 -20.58 1.74 33.89
C SER A 520 -20.90 2.53 32.62
N THR A 521 -19.87 3.22 32.12
CA THR A 521 -19.87 3.90 30.82
C THR A 521 -18.87 3.24 29.88
N PRO A 522 -19.17 3.12 28.57
CA PRO A 522 -18.19 2.58 27.63
C PRO A 522 -16.93 3.44 27.56
N PHE A 523 -15.77 2.80 27.42
CA PHE A 523 -14.49 3.48 27.29
C PHE A 523 -14.17 3.70 25.81
N LEU A 524 -14.29 4.94 25.33
CA LEU A 524 -13.95 5.33 23.96
C LEU A 524 -12.93 6.47 23.96
N MET A 525 -11.81 6.25 23.30
CA MET A 525 -10.72 7.21 23.13
C MET A 525 -10.45 7.39 21.63
N VAL A 526 -10.28 8.64 21.19
CA VAL A 526 -9.82 8.97 19.83
C VAL A 526 -8.38 9.49 19.92
N GLY A 527 -7.54 9.14 18.94
CA GLY A 527 -6.11 9.48 18.83
C GLY A 527 -5.79 10.98 18.67
N PHE A 528 -6.34 11.85 19.51
CA PHE A 528 -6.03 13.28 19.55
C PHE A 528 -4.79 13.58 20.42
N ASN A 529 -3.65 13.06 19.96
CA ASN A 529 -2.37 13.08 20.67
C ASN A 529 -1.89 14.48 21.11
N ARG A 530 -2.18 15.54 20.34
CA ARG A 530 -1.67 16.91 20.57
C ARG A 530 -2.07 17.48 21.94
N ARG A 531 -3.23 17.10 22.46
CA ARG A 531 -3.71 17.43 23.82
C ARG A 531 -2.75 16.95 24.91
N PHE A 532 -2.10 15.82 24.69
CA PHE A 532 -1.24 15.16 25.66
C PHE A 532 0.23 15.56 25.53
N ALA A 533 0.56 16.39 24.54
CA ALA A 533 1.91 16.89 24.34
C ALA A 533 2.37 17.72 25.57
N PRO A 534 3.63 17.56 26.02
CA PRO A 534 4.16 18.35 27.12
C PRO A 534 4.04 19.87 26.88
N ALA A 535 4.22 20.31 25.63
CA ALA A 535 4.09 21.71 25.25
C ALA A 535 2.66 22.24 25.46
N THR A 536 1.64 21.48 25.04
CA THR A 536 0.22 21.84 25.23
C THR A 536 -0.13 21.91 26.71
N ARG A 537 0.30 20.92 27.52
CA ARG A 537 0.03 20.91 28.96
C ARG A 537 0.66 22.10 29.67
N GLN A 538 1.90 22.44 29.34
CA GLN A 538 2.58 23.61 29.88
C GLN A 538 1.91 24.93 29.47
N CYS A 539 1.40 25.02 28.23
CA CYS A 539 0.62 26.15 27.78
C CYS A 539 -0.65 26.32 28.63
N ILE A 540 -1.43 25.24 28.80
CA ILE A 540 -2.67 25.24 29.60
C ILE A 540 -2.38 25.61 31.06
N GLU A 541 -1.32 25.06 31.64
CA GLU A 541 -0.90 25.37 33.02
C GLU A 541 -0.50 26.85 33.16
N PHE A 542 0.24 27.39 32.19
CA PHE A 542 0.70 28.78 32.21
C PHE A 542 -0.44 29.80 32.08
N ILE A 543 -1.42 29.54 31.21
CA ILE A 543 -2.58 30.45 31.03
C ILE A 543 -3.64 30.29 32.12
N GLY A 544 -3.64 29.16 32.83
CA GLY A 544 -4.51 28.91 33.98
C GLY A 544 -6.01 29.10 33.67
N GLN A 545 -6.71 29.87 34.52
CA GLN A 545 -8.14 30.14 34.37
C GLN A 545 -8.47 31.14 33.24
N ALA A 546 -7.48 31.90 32.76
CA ALA A 546 -7.69 32.87 31.68
C ALA A 546 -8.03 32.20 30.33
N LYS A 547 -7.89 30.87 30.22
CA LYS A 547 -8.25 30.08 29.03
C LYS A 547 -9.68 30.27 28.55
N LYS A 548 -10.63 30.60 29.45
CA LYS A 548 -12.06 30.78 29.11
C LYS A 548 -12.34 31.96 28.19
N SER A 549 -11.43 32.95 28.14
CA SER A 549 -11.54 34.10 27.24
C SER A 549 -10.25 34.26 26.43
N SER A 550 -9.68 33.14 26.00
CA SER A 550 -8.46 33.13 25.20
C SER A 550 -8.73 33.36 23.72
N VAL A 551 -7.74 33.93 23.04
CA VAL A 551 -7.66 33.94 21.57
C VAL A 551 -6.57 32.97 21.16
N VAL A 552 -6.90 31.98 20.34
CA VAL A 552 -5.97 30.93 19.89
C VAL A 552 -5.79 31.04 18.38
N GLN A 553 -4.54 31.05 17.92
CA GLN A 553 -4.21 30.93 16.50
C GLN A 553 -3.41 29.64 16.28
N ILE A 554 -3.87 28.80 15.35
CA ILE A 554 -3.21 27.54 14.99
C ILE A 554 -2.85 27.60 13.51
N ARG A 555 -1.58 27.36 13.17
CA ARG A 555 -1.13 27.24 11.78
C ARG A 555 -0.57 25.85 11.54
N CYS A 556 -1.00 25.20 10.45
CA CYS A 556 -0.43 23.97 9.95
C CYS A 556 -0.01 24.11 8.47
N ASN A 557 1.27 23.85 8.19
CA ASN A 557 1.82 23.62 6.86
C ASN A 557 1.94 22.10 6.64
N ALA A 558 0.85 21.49 6.19
CA ALA A 558 0.66 20.04 6.18
C ALA A 558 1.31 19.34 4.96
N GLY A 559 1.75 20.11 3.97
CA GLY A 559 2.40 19.64 2.74
C GLY A 559 1.46 18.94 1.74
N TYR A 560 1.87 18.85 0.48
CA TYR A 560 1.05 18.33 -0.62
C TYR A 560 0.80 16.81 -0.55
N ILE A 561 -0.44 16.40 -0.85
CA ILE A 561 -0.86 15.02 -1.08
C ILE A 561 -1.55 14.96 -2.46
N PRO A 562 -1.15 14.03 -3.36
CA PRO A 562 -1.79 13.88 -4.68
C PRO A 562 -3.29 13.63 -4.59
N ALA A 563 -4.07 14.20 -5.52
CA ALA A 563 -5.54 14.07 -5.57
C ALA A 563 -6.02 12.61 -5.57
N GLU A 564 -5.28 11.70 -6.23
CA GLU A 564 -5.63 10.27 -6.33
C GLU A 564 -5.44 9.47 -5.04
N SER A 565 -4.85 10.09 -4.01
CA SER A 565 -4.64 9.46 -2.72
C SER A 565 -5.97 9.07 -2.07
N TRP A 566 -6.01 7.90 -1.42
CA TRP A 566 -7.16 7.45 -0.62
C TRP A 566 -7.64 8.50 0.41
N VAL A 567 -6.73 9.37 0.87
CA VAL A 567 -7.03 10.47 1.80
C VAL A 567 -8.12 11.40 1.25
N HIS A 568 -8.11 11.66 -0.06
CA HIS A 568 -9.06 12.57 -0.72
C HIS A 568 -10.31 11.87 -1.23
N LYS A 569 -10.33 10.55 -1.28
CA LYS A 569 -11.52 9.78 -1.63
C LYS A 569 -12.59 9.97 -0.56
N LYS A 570 -13.76 10.47 -0.95
CA LYS A 570 -14.86 10.86 -0.06
C LYS A 570 -15.40 9.68 0.77
N ASP A 571 -15.43 8.49 0.18
CA ASP A 571 -15.90 7.23 0.76
C ASP A 571 -14.83 6.44 1.53
N GLU A 572 -13.59 6.95 1.59
CA GLU A 572 -12.47 6.27 2.22
C GLU A 572 -11.73 7.13 3.24
N GLY A 573 -11.14 8.24 2.79
CA GLY A 573 -10.38 9.17 3.63
C GLY A 573 -11.18 10.36 4.14
N GLY A 574 -12.23 10.77 3.41
CA GLY A 574 -13.08 11.90 3.76
C GLY A 574 -12.43 13.29 3.57
N GLY A 575 -11.24 13.36 2.96
CA GLY A 575 -10.49 14.60 2.79
C GLY A 575 -9.69 15.00 4.03
N ARG A 576 -8.86 16.04 3.90
CA ARG A 576 -7.96 16.48 4.99
C ARG A 576 -8.64 17.29 6.08
N ILE A 577 -9.81 17.87 5.81
CA ILE A 577 -10.60 18.54 6.84
C ILE A 577 -11.04 17.49 7.87
N ILE A 578 -11.74 16.46 7.40
CA ILE A 578 -12.18 15.34 8.24
C ILE A 578 -10.98 14.58 8.82
N GLY A 579 -10.00 14.24 7.98
CA GLY A 579 -8.90 13.38 8.35
C GLY A 579 -7.76 14.02 9.14
N GLU A 580 -7.52 15.33 9.05
CA GLU A 580 -6.39 16.00 9.71
C GLU A 580 -6.79 17.23 10.53
N VAL A 581 -7.68 18.09 10.00
CA VAL A 581 -8.07 19.34 10.70
C VAL A 581 -8.77 19.05 12.04
N CYS A 582 -9.45 17.90 12.15
CA CYS A 582 -10.02 17.43 13.41
C CYS A 582 -9.02 17.45 14.59
N HIS A 583 -7.73 17.24 14.35
CA HIS A 583 -6.70 17.35 15.40
C HIS A 583 -6.56 18.75 15.97
N PHE A 584 -6.70 19.78 15.13
CA PHE A 584 -6.56 21.17 15.54
C PHE A 584 -7.83 21.69 16.21
N VAL A 585 -8.99 21.16 15.81
CA VAL A 585 -10.25 21.37 16.53
C VAL A 585 -10.18 20.77 17.94
N ASP A 586 -9.69 19.53 18.10
CA ASP A 586 -9.48 18.94 19.44
C ASP A 586 -8.45 19.74 20.26
N LEU A 587 -7.33 20.13 19.65
CA LEU A 587 -6.30 20.92 20.33
C LEU A 587 -6.86 22.25 20.83
N ALA A 588 -7.71 22.91 20.05
CA ALA A 588 -8.39 24.13 20.46
C ALA A 588 -9.30 23.90 21.67
N GLN A 589 -10.06 22.80 21.71
CA GLN A 589 -10.83 22.42 22.91
C GLN A 589 -9.93 22.19 24.12
N ALA A 590 -8.82 21.47 23.95
CA ALA A 590 -7.88 21.21 25.03
C ALA A 590 -7.30 22.51 25.64
N ILE A 591 -6.92 23.46 24.79
CA ILE A 591 -6.32 24.74 25.21
C ILE A 591 -7.36 25.65 25.88
N THR A 592 -8.51 25.84 25.23
CA THR A 592 -9.54 26.79 25.70
C THR A 592 -10.36 26.22 26.86
N GLY A 593 -10.49 24.90 26.95
CA GLY A 593 -11.39 24.21 27.87
C GLY A 593 -12.87 24.37 27.54
N GLY A 594 -13.21 24.86 26.35
CA GLY A 594 -14.58 24.98 25.85
C GLY A 594 -14.84 24.05 24.67
N THR A 595 -16.10 23.93 24.27
CA THR A 595 -16.50 23.19 23.06
C THR A 595 -16.81 24.14 21.90
N PRO A 596 -16.60 23.74 20.63
CA PRO A 596 -16.99 24.55 19.48
C PRO A 596 -18.48 24.83 19.49
N ALA A 597 -18.87 26.10 19.38
CA ALA A 597 -20.27 26.53 19.31
C ALA A 597 -20.63 26.99 17.90
N LYS A 598 -19.72 27.69 17.20
CA LYS A 598 -19.96 28.21 15.85
C LYS A 598 -18.69 28.22 15.03
N VAL A 599 -18.78 27.87 13.76
CA VAL A 599 -17.67 27.81 12.80
C VAL A 599 -17.99 28.63 11.55
N PHE A 600 -16.98 29.32 11.02
CA PHE A 600 -16.97 29.86 9.67
C PHE A 600 -15.67 29.47 8.99
N ALA A 601 -15.71 29.00 7.75
CA ALA A 601 -14.53 28.56 7.01
C ALA A 601 -14.56 28.97 5.54
N SER A 602 -13.38 29.21 4.99
CA SER A 602 -13.17 29.46 3.57
C SER A 602 -11.97 28.63 3.08
N CYS A 603 -12.00 28.19 1.83
CA CYS A 603 -10.90 27.43 1.23
C CYS A 603 -10.56 27.89 -0.18
N THR A 604 -9.35 27.59 -0.63
CA THR A 604 -9.03 27.59 -2.06
C THR A 604 -9.19 26.18 -2.62
N GLU A 605 -9.84 26.07 -3.78
CA GLU A 605 -9.96 24.81 -4.52
C GLU A 605 -8.79 24.66 -5.50
N SER A 606 -8.16 23.49 -5.51
CA SER A 606 -7.18 23.16 -6.54
C SER A 606 -7.85 22.91 -7.90
N SER A 607 -7.08 22.90 -8.99
CA SER A 607 -7.58 22.52 -10.32
C SER A 607 -8.14 21.09 -10.39
N GLN A 608 -7.85 20.26 -9.38
CA GLN A 608 -8.35 18.89 -9.24
C GLN A 608 -9.48 18.79 -8.19
N GLY A 609 -10.03 19.92 -7.73
CA GLY A 609 -11.16 19.96 -6.78
C GLY A 609 -10.80 19.65 -5.32
N VAL A 610 -9.52 19.65 -4.95
CA VAL A 610 -9.07 19.35 -3.57
C VAL A 610 -9.13 20.61 -2.70
N ARG A 611 -9.75 20.50 -1.51
CA ARG A 611 -10.00 21.59 -0.53
C ARG A 611 -9.00 21.58 0.64
N ASP A 612 -7.71 21.60 0.32
CA ASP A 612 -6.64 21.40 1.30
C ASP A 612 -6.01 22.69 1.86
N ASN A 613 -6.44 23.86 1.39
CA ASN A 613 -5.90 25.15 1.84
C ASN A 613 -7.07 25.98 2.35
N LEU A 614 -7.18 26.13 3.67
CA LEU A 614 -8.34 26.73 4.31
C LEU A 614 -7.98 27.60 5.52
N THR A 615 -8.85 28.57 5.77
CA THR A 615 -8.87 29.37 6.99
C THR A 615 -10.20 29.17 7.70
N ILE A 616 -10.14 28.94 9.01
CA ILE A 616 -11.28 28.64 9.87
C ILE A 616 -11.30 29.65 11.00
N SER A 617 -12.47 30.22 11.28
CA SER A 617 -12.77 30.98 12.49
C SER A 617 -13.81 30.21 13.31
N MET A 618 -13.55 30.03 14.60
CA MET A 618 -14.38 29.24 15.50
C MET A 618 -14.61 29.98 16.81
N LYS A 619 -15.88 30.06 17.23
CA LYS A 619 -16.30 30.54 18.54
C LYS A 619 -16.55 29.34 19.45
N MET A 620 -15.98 29.38 20.65
CA MET A 620 -16.20 28.37 21.69
C MET A 620 -17.39 28.77 22.58
N ASP A 621 -18.03 27.79 23.21
CA ASP A 621 -19.15 27.97 24.15
C ASP A 621 -18.80 28.84 25.37
N ASN A 622 -17.54 28.78 25.81
CA ASN A 622 -17.03 29.51 26.96
C ASN A 622 -16.62 30.95 26.65
N GLY A 623 -16.73 31.38 25.39
CA GLY A 623 -16.38 32.72 24.92
C GLY A 623 -14.98 32.86 24.30
N ALA A 624 -14.16 31.81 24.28
CA ALA A 624 -12.89 31.82 23.56
C ALA A 624 -13.09 31.90 22.04
N ALA A 625 -12.09 32.47 21.35
CA ALA A 625 -12.07 32.59 19.90
C ALA A 625 -10.85 31.89 19.33
N VAL A 626 -11.03 31.14 18.24
CA VAL A 626 -9.99 30.30 17.64
C VAL A 626 -9.93 30.55 16.14
N ALA A 627 -8.71 30.74 15.62
CA ALA A 627 -8.43 30.77 14.20
C ALA A 627 -7.50 29.61 13.82
N ILE A 628 -7.83 28.88 12.75
CA ILE A 628 -7.00 27.78 12.23
C ILE A 628 -6.68 28.07 10.76
N THR A 629 -5.40 28.14 10.43
CA THR A 629 -4.90 28.17 9.05
C THR A 629 -4.29 26.83 8.72
N TYR A 630 -4.84 26.14 7.73
CA TYR A 630 -4.35 24.85 7.25
C TYR A 630 -3.97 24.98 5.78
N ALA A 631 -2.71 24.70 5.45
CA ALA A 631 -2.18 24.83 4.10
C ALA A 631 -1.43 23.56 3.69
N SER A 632 -1.65 23.09 2.46
CA SER A 632 -0.92 21.99 1.83
C SER A 632 0.05 22.44 0.74
N ASN A 633 -0.03 23.71 0.32
CA ASN A 633 0.76 24.29 -0.76
C ASN A 633 2.05 24.99 -0.29
N GLY A 634 2.35 24.99 1.01
CA GLY A 634 3.56 25.59 1.57
C GLY A 634 4.81 24.74 1.36
N ASP A 635 5.98 25.39 1.29
CA ASP A 635 7.26 24.71 1.21
C ASP A 635 7.54 23.91 2.50
N LYS A 636 7.97 22.66 2.35
CA LYS A 636 8.21 21.73 3.46
C LYS A 636 9.39 22.14 4.38
N SER A 637 10.27 23.02 3.92
CA SER A 637 11.35 23.57 4.76
C SER A 637 10.84 24.53 5.84
N PHE A 638 9.63 25.07 5.67
CA PHE A 638 9.00 25.89 6.68
C PHE A 638 8.40 25.04 7.80
N GLN A 639 8.41 25.57 9.03
CA GLN A 639 7.93 24.85 10.20
C GLN A 639 6.46 24.38 10.06
N ARG A 640 6.23 23.12 10.43
CA ARG A 640 4.96 22.44 10.19
C ARG A 640 3.80 22.99 11.01
N GLU A 641 3.99 23.18 12.32
CA GLU A 641 2.90 23.53 13.23
C GLU A 641 3.33 24.67 14.15
N GLU A 642 2.42 25.63 14.40
CA GLU A 642 2.60 26.71 15.37
C GLU A 642 1.25 27.00 16.04
N VAL A 643 1.27 27.22 17.35
CA VAL A 643 0.09 27.59 18.14
C VAL A 643 0.41 28.82 18.97
N GLN A 644 -0.37 29.87 18.83
CA GLN A 644 -0.27 31.09 19.63
C GLN A 644 -1.53 31.22 20.49
N VAL A 645 -1.35 31.49 21.78
CA VAL A 645 -2.45 31.63 22.74
C VAL A 645 -2.29 32.94 23.48
N PHE A 646 -3.32 33.78 23.43
CA PHE A 646 -3.39 35.06 24.13
C PHE A 646 -4.47 34.96 25.21
N ALA A 647 -4.09 35.15 26.48
CA ALA A 647 -5.03 35.02 27.60
C ALA A 647 -4.56 35.82 28.83
N GLY A 648 -5.40 36.70 29.37
CA GLY A 648 -5.16 37.33 30.69
C GLY A 648 -3.85 38.11 30.83
N GLY A 649 -3.37 38.76 29.76
CA GLY A 649 -2.08 39.46 29.74
C GLY A 649 -0.85 38.57 29.51
N ALA A 650 -1.07 37.27 29.34
CA ALA A 650 -0.05 36.29 28.98
C ALA A 650 -0.17 35.88 27.50
N VAL A 651 0.97 35.54 26.90
CA VAL A 651 1.07 34.95 25.56
C VAL A 651 1.89 33.68 25.64
N CYS A 652 1.40 32.60 25.03
CA CYS A 652 2.11 31.34 24.91
C CYS A 652 2.25 30.95 23.44
N VAL A 653 3.45 30.60 22.98
CA VAL A 653 3.70 30.15 21.61
C VAL A 653 4.31 28.77 21.61
N ILE A 654 3.62 27.78 21.03
CA ILE A 654 4.13 26.43 20.81
C ILE A 654 4.66 26.36 19.36
N ASN A 655 5.97 26.20 19.22
CA ASN A 655 6.63 26.10 17.92
C ASN A 655 6.96 24.62 17.61
N ASN A 656 6.19 24.03 16.70
CA ASN A 656 6.28 22.65 16.21
C ASN A 656 6.47 21.59 17.31
N PHE A 657 5.89 21.81 18.50
CA PHE A 657 6.05 20.97 19.69
C PHE A 657 7.52 20.71 20.09
N LYS A 658 8.43 21.58 19.64
CA LYS A 658 9.87 21.53 19.92
C LYS A 658 10.29 22.63 20.90
N SER A 659 9.55 23.73 20.93
CA SER A 659 9.76 24.78 21.93
C SER A 659 8.46 25.45 22.31
N VAL A 660 8.45 26.02 23.52
CA VAL A 660 7.35 26.82 24.06
C VAL A 660 7.90 28.13 24.57
N ASP A 661 7.33 29.23 24.08
CA ASP A 661 7.60 30.59 24.56
C ASP A 661 6.50 30.99 25.54
N PHE A 662 6.90 31.42 26.73
CA PHE A 662 6.02 31.94 27.78
C PHE A 662 6.30 33.43 27.97
N ILE A 663 5.31 34.26 27.71
CA ILE A 663 5.44 35.73 27.75
C ILE A 663 4.38 36.28 28.71
N SER A 664 4.81 37.04 29.71
CA SER A 664 3.92 37.74 30.64
C SER A 664 4.67 38.87 31.32
N SER A 665 3.97 39.96 31.66
CA SER A 665 4.51 41.05 32.48
C SER A 665 5.84 41.64 31.93
N GLY A 666 5.96 41.72 30.60
CA GLY A 666 7.15 42.23 29.92
C GLY A 666 8.36 41.28 29.90
N LYS A 667 8.22 40.03 30.36
CA LYS A 667 9.29 39.02 30.38
C LYS A 667 8.97 37.86 29.44
N GLN A 668 10.00 37.29 28.81
CA GLN A 668 9.91 36.09 27.97
C GLN A 668 10.79 34.97 28.52
N ARG A 669 10.24 33.76 28.58
CA ARG A 669 10.96 32.52 28.91
C ARG A 669 10.72 31.51 27.80
N VAL A 670 11.78 30.94 27.25
CA VAL A 670 11.69 29.89 26.22
C VAL A 670 12.12 28.55 26.80
N LYS A 671 11.31 27.52 26.59
CA LYS A 671 11.67 26.12 26.90
C LYS A 671 11.81 25.34 25.60
N LYS A 672 12.98 24.73 25.38
CA LYS A 672 13.27 23.91 24.19
C LYS A 672 13.37 22.43 24.56
N SER A 673 12.98 21.59 23.62
CA SER A 673 13.12 20.15 23.64
C SER A 673 14.05 19.70 22.51
N LEU A 674 14.78 18.61 22.75
CA LEU A 674 15.70 18.03 21.76
C LEU A 674 14.93 17.40 20.58
N GLU A 675 13.80 16.76 20.88
CA GLU A 675 12.93 16.10 19.92
C GLU A 675 11.55 16.78 19.85
N VAL A 676 10.87 16.59 18.73
CA VAL A 676 9.47 17.00 18.55
C VAL A 676 8.58 15.99 19.27
N ASP A 677 7.90 16.41 20.34
CA ASP A 677 6.95 15.55 21.08
C ASP A 677 5.52 16.05 20.94
N ARG A 678 4.78 15.43 20.01
CA ARG A 678 3.36 15.70 19.77
C ARG A 678 2.42 14.96 20.73
N GLY A 679 2.93 14.25 21.74
CA GLY A 679 2.09 13.71 22.81
C GLY A 679 1.63 12.26 22.69
N HIS A 680 2.03 11.48 21.67
CA HIS A 680 1.59 10.07 21.51
C HIS A 680 1.87 9.20 22.76
N ILE A 681 3.04 9.35 23.37
CA ILE A 681 3.38 8.60 24.61
C ILE A 681 2.48 9.05 25.76
N GLY A 682 2.27 10.36 25.89
CA GLY A 682 1.42 10.94 26.93
C GLY A 682 -0.05 10.54 26.80
N GLU A 683 -0.54 10.40 25.58
CA GLU A 683 -1.87 9.93 25.22
C GLU A 683 -2.08 8.46 25.59
N ILE A 684 -1.19 7.59 25.12
CA ILE A 684 -1.26 6.15 25.43
C ILE A 684 -1.16 5.93 26.93
N LYS A 685 -0.24 6.63 27.61
CA LYS A 685 -0.09 6.55 29.06
C LYS A 685 -1.37 6.96 29.78
N ALA A 686 -1.93 8.13 29.45
CA ALA A 686 -3.17 8.60 30.07
C ALA A 686 -4.32 7.61 29.84
N THR A 687 -4.40 7.04 28.64
CA THR A 687 -5.42 6.04 28.27
C THR A 687 -5.27 4.77 29.11
N CYS A 688 -4.05 4.24 29.22
CA CYS A 688 -3.79 3.02 29.99
C CYS A 688 -4.01 3.24 31.49
N ASP A 689 -3.58 4.38 32.02
CA ASP A 689 -3.74 4.71 33.44
C ASP A 689 -5.22 4.91 33.79
N ALA A 690 -6.00 5.54 32.92
CA ALA A 690 -7.45 5.68 33.11
C ALA A 690 -8.15 4.32 33.15
N LEU A 691 -7.88 3.46 32.16
CA LEU A 691 -8.49 2.13 32.09
C LEU A 691 -8.12 1.25 33.29
N LYS A 692 -6.85 1.25 33.72
CA LYS A 692 -6.40 0.48 34.89
C LYS A 692 -7.06 0.91 36.19
N ASN A 693 -7.31 2.21 36.34
CA ASN A 693 -7.87 2.79 37.56
C ASN A 693 -9.41 2.81 37.55
N GLY A 694 -10.07 2.30 36.50
CA GLY A 694 -11.52 2.39 36.35
C GLY A 694 -12.04 3.80 36.13
N ASN A 695 -11.18 4.72 35.69
CA ASN A 695 -11.57 6.09 35.37
C ASN A 695 -12.20 6.17 33.97
N PRO A 696 -13.06 7.17 33.72
CA PRO A 696 -13.53 7.49 32.37
C PRO A 696 -12.39 7.74 31.38
N SER A 697 -12.72 7.66 30.09
CA SER A 697 -11.78 8.00 29.02
C SER A 697 -11.15 9.38 29.23
N PRO A 698 -9.82 9.56 28.99
CA PRO A 698 -9.15 10.85 29.18
C PRO A 698 -9.71 12.00 28.34
N ILE A 699 -10.42 11.69 27.25
CA ILE A 699 -11.20 12.66 26.50
C ILE A 699 -12.67 12.31 26.69
N ASP A 700 -13.41 13.28 27.21
CA ASP A 700 -14.85 13.14 27.43
C ASP A 700 -15.59 12.87 26.11
N PHE A 701 -16.61 12.01 26.18
CA PHE A 701 -17.38 11.61 25.01
C PHE A 701 -18.01 12.81 24.29
N LYS A 702 -18.53 13.81 25.01
CA LYS A 702 -19.10 15.01 24.39
C LYS A 702 -18.04 15.84 23.68
N SER A 703 -16.81 15.88 24.19
CA SER A 703 -15.69 16.56 23.51
C SER A 703 -15.34 15.86 22.18
N LEU A 704 -15.39 14.53 22.13
CA LEU A 704 -15.19 13.75 20.89
C LEU A 704 -16.27 14.06 19.84
N ILE A 705 -17.53 14.07 20.27
CA ILE A 705 -18.67 14.40 19.40
C ILE A 705 -18.57 15.86 18.91
N ALA A 706 -18.26 16.79 19.80
CA ALA A 706 -18.10 18.20 19.46
C ALA A 706 -16.95 18.42 18.45
N THR A 707 -15.81 17.73 18.60
CA THR A 707 -14.73 17.76 17.60
C THR A 707 -15.23 17.29 16.23
N THR A 708 -15.94 16.17 16.21
CA THR A 708 -16.39 15.55 14.95
C THR A 708 -17.45 16.41 14.26
N LEU A 709 -18.44 16.91 15.01
CA LEU A 709 -19.47 17.80 14.49
C LEU A 709 -18.90 19.12 13.98
N ALA A 710 -17.98 19.75 14.72
CA ALA A 710 -17.32 20.97 14.28
C ALA A 710 -16.52 20.73 12.99
N THR A 711 -15.91 19.56 12.82
CA THR A 711 -15.19 19.21 11.59
C THR A 711 -16.14 19.08 10.40
N PHE A 712 -17.32 18.48 10.58
CA PHE A 712 -18.36 18.47 9.53
C PHE A 712 -18.96 19.86 9.26
N ALA A 713 -19.08 20.69 10.30
CA ALA A 713 -19.54 22.08 10.16
C ALA A 713 -18.55 22.95 9.36
N ILE A 714 -17.25 22.64 9.39
CA ILE A 714 -16.24 23.30 8.54
C ILE A 714 -16.54 23.01 7.06
N GLU A 715 -16.76 21.75 6.68
CA GLU A 715 -17.12 21.36 5.31
C GLU A 715 -18.44 22.00 4.86
N GLU A 716 -19.43 22.02 5.75
CA GLU A 716 -20.72 22.66 5.51
C GLU A 716 -20.55 24.17 5.28
N SER A 717 -19.79 24.85 6.14
CA SER A 717 -19.52 26.29 6.03
C SER A 717 -18.80 26.66 4.73
N ILE A 718 -17.81 25.85 4.31
CA ILE A 718 -17.14 26.03 3.02
C ILE A 718 -18.13 25.90 1.86
N THR A 719 -19.06 24.95 1.95
CA THR A 719 -20.02 24.66 0.89
C THR A 719 -21.13 25.71 0.80
N THR A 720 -21.62 26.22 1.94
CA THR A 720 -22.69 27.23 1.99
C THR A 720 -22.19 28.66 1.91
N GLY A 721 -20.93 28.91 2.28
CA GLY A 721 -20.38 30.25 2.46
C GLY A 721 -20.90 30.96 3.72
N GLU A 722 -21.55 30.24 4.64
CA GLU A 722 -22.17 30.79 5.84
C GLU A 722 -21.52 30.25 7.12
N ALA A 723 -21.73 30.94 8.24
CA ALA A 723 -21.31 30.45 9.55
C ALA A 723 -22.30 29.41 10.08
N VAL A 724 -21.80 28.26 10.50
CA VAL A 724 -22.59 27.08 10.92
C VAL A 724 -22.51 26.90 12.43
N GLU A 725 -23.67 26.74 13.08
CA GLU A 725 -23.78 26.41 14.50
C GLU A 725 -23.45 24.93 14.75
N VAL A 726 -22.64 24.64 15.75
CA VAL A 726 -22.27 23.29 16.18
C VAL A 726 -23.21 22.89 17.32
N LYS A 727 -24.27 22.16 16.99
CA LYS A 727 -25.30 21.74 17.96
C LYS A 727 -24.85 20.50 18.73
N THR A 728 -24.32 20.70 19.92
CA THR A 728 -23.96 19.61 20.87
C THR A 728 -25.13 19.22 21.77
N GLU A 729 -26.16 20.07 21.91
CA GLU A 729 -27.33 19.88 22.79
C GLU A 729 -28.27 18.75 22.35
N LEU A 730 -28.05 18.16 21.17
CA LEU A 730 -28.85 17.05 20.64
C LEU A 730 -28.40 15.68 21.16
N PHE A 731 -27.33 15.59 21.98
CA PHE A 731 -26.65 14.33 22.31
C PHE A 731 -26.15 14.21 23.75
#